data_AF-A0A928D069-F1
#
_entry.id   AF-A0A928D069-F1
#
_cell.length_a   1.000
_cell.length_b   1.000
_cell.length_c   1.000
_cell.angle_alpha   90.00
_cell.angle_beta   90.00
_cell.angle_gamma   90.00
#
_symmetry.space_group_name_H-M   'P 1'
#
loop_
_entity.id
_entity.type
_entity.pdbx_description
1 polymer ?
#
loop_
_entity_poly.entity_id
_entity_poly.type
_entity_poly.pdbx_seq_one_letter_code
_entity_poly.pdbx_strand_id
1 'polypeptide(L)'
;MNRDLISPPPEVSPAYFWYLNGPMEPAALRKQLREMAEMGLRNVCPHPWPAEFRPKQHPEAMSPDYLSREYFDCFRVILDECKKLGMSCYLYDEGGWPSGNACGKVRISGGDDWAPMYWTKHGIEISPSCPDEASPTANSLMKEPAEKFLELTHEAYYRHFRKEFGKTLRYAFMDEPRIPGTFLKHYLAWCPDLPEQFRKNYGYELEPHLEALVDDTALETVKIDFHDLLSRLFVKRFLLPVRNWCRRHDLLNGGHFGGEDEPELAVLHGHGHIMRSLRALDLPGVDAIWRQVFPGMDNSQFPKFASSVAHQAGKKQALGEIFAVYGNGLTPENRRFLIDYMLVRGINTLVFSKIAVSHCKQFILGCRPHLGPVDPLWKYSKTLHEYTARAAWLLTRGKPVVPNAVYFDMHSIWAGGEHLTCSAAERQKITDSLMQKQCDFDFVDDDALEKAKVDSGILRVGKMNYQTLAVPESRFLPEKVRYITENFTSFEPVPLLKVEPVAPMLRVCKRQWGKRMIYFCVNESGKALDLTITLSESPVLYLDLDDLSEYRLDSPSFVWHFEPFGSAFFLTGKKGGKELKYFEPEKELYSSWSLRPLCKHVIGEKDIEIISCKDKTVAAELGDWNPILGDDFSGDAVYRTIFYTEQTDLVLDLGKVCFCASVKLNQVDMGTCFFPPFRFSLAPALKKGRNLLEITVSNTLANALAAPGILERISEAYPPCSSYEKQQREFEKDSLAGGLYGPVVLGKFQKK
;
A
#
# COMPACT_ATOMS: atom_id res chain seq x y z
N MET A 1 -25.66 -3.42 -15.33
CA MET A 1 -24.33 -3.45 -14.69
C MET A 1 -23.96 -2.03 -14.30
N ASN A 2 -23.34 -1.79 -13.14
CA ASN A 2 -23.02 -0.42 -12.72
C ASN A 2 -21.90 0.14 -13.61
N ARG A 3 -22.10 1.32 -14.20
CA ARG A 3 -21.11 1.98 -15.08
C ARG A 3 -19.76 2.15 -14.40
N ASP A 4 -19.78 2.40 -13.09
CA ASP A 4 -18.57 2.63 -12.30
C ASP A 4 -17.79 1.33 -12.00
N LEU A 5 -18.37 0.14 -12.17
CA LEU A 5 -17.61 -1.12 -12.07
C LEU A 5 -16.87 -1.43 -13.38
N ILE A 6 -17.47 -1.05 -14.52
CA ILE A 6 -16.85 -1.21 -15.84
C ILE A 6 -15.68 -0.25 -15.98
N SER A 7 -15.85 0.98 -15.52
CA SER A 7 -14.82 2.01 -15.53
C SER A 7 -14.83 2.73 -14.17
N PRO A 8 -14.08 2.22 -13.17
CA PRO A 8 -13.93 2.87 -11.88
C PRO A 8 -13.46 4.31 -12.03
N PRO A 9 -14.02 5.23 -11.23
CA PRO A 9 -13.63 6.63 -11.31
C PRO A 9 -12.23 6.81 -10.69
N PRO A 10 -11.48 7.87 -11.03
CA PRO A 10 -10.10 8.03 -10.59
C PRO A 10 -9.93 7.97 -9.08
N GLU A 11 -10.89 8.45 -8.27
CA GLU A 11 -10.76 8.53 -6.81
C GLU A 11 -10.49 7.18 -6.11
N VAL A 12 -10.78 6.06 -6.78
CA VAL A 12 -10.58 4.69 -6.26
C VAL A 12 -9.60 3.87 -7.08
N SER A 13 -9.07 4.43 -8.17
CA SER A 13 -7.96 3.81 -8.91
C SER A 13 -6.68 3.90 -8.07
N PRO A 14 -5.77 2.92 -8.15
CA PRO A 14 -4.45 3.08 -7.57
C PRO A 14 -3.76 4.31 -8.20
N ALA A 15 -2.93 4.98 -7.40
CA ALA A 15 -1.95 5.93 -7.86
C ALA A 15 -0.57 5.29 -7.87
N TYR A 16 0.36 5.87 -8.63
CA TYR A 16 1.78 5.54 -8.52
C TYR A 16 2.55 6.72 -7.99
N PHE A 17 3.50 6.48 -7.08
CA PHE A 17 4.62 7.40 -6.97
C PHE A 17 5.41 7.38 -8.27
N TRP A 18 5.39 8.53 -8.92
CA TRP A 18 6.10 8.76 -10.16
C TRP A 18 7.35 9.57 -9.85
N TYR A 19 8.47 8.87 -9.70
CA TYR A 19 9.74 9.47 -9.28
C TYR A 19 10.25 10.35 -10.41
N LEU A 20 10.26 11.65 -10.15
CA LEU A 20 10.87 12.65 -11.01
C LEU A 20 12.37 12.72 -10.68
N ASN A 21 13.10 11.64 -10.97
CA ASN A 21 14.50 11.43 -10.58
C ASN A 21 15.52 11.68 -11.70
N GLY A 22 15.10 12.34 -12.77
CA GLY A 22 15.95 12.73 -13.89
C GLY A 22 15.41 13.97 -14.59
N PRO A 23 15.99 14.36 -15.74
CA PRO A 23 15.55 15.53 -16.49
C PRO A 23 14.06 15.48 -16.84
N MET A 24 13.33 16.54 -16.48
CA MET A 24 11.89 16.67 -16.67
C MET A 24 11.53 17.13 -18.07
N GLU A 25 11.97 16.38 -19.09
CA GLU A 25 11.76 16.72 -20.50
C GLU A 25 10.27 16.62 -20.88
N PRO A 26 9.62 17.70 -21.36
CA PRO A 26 8.18 17.72 -21.61
C PRO A 26 7.66 16.58 -22.49
N ALA A 27 8.42 16.18 -23.51
CA ALA A 27 8.03 15.09 -24.41
C ALA A 27 8.07 13.72 -23.71
N ALA A 28 9.09 13.49 -22.87
CA ALA A 28 9.24 12.25 -22.10
C ALA A 28 8.13 12.14 -21.03
N LEU A 29 7.85 13.23 -20.31
CA LEU A 29 6.77 13.29 -19.33
C LEU A 29 5.41 12.95 -19.95
N ARG A 30 5.07 13.54 -21.11
CA ARG A 30 3.82 13.24 -21.81
C ARG A 30 3.76 11.80 -22.29
N LYS A 31 4.85 11.27 -22.84
CA LYS A 31 4.93 9.88 -23.30
C LYS A 31 4.68 8.91 -22.15
N GLN A 32 5.35 9.09 -21.02
CA GLN A 32 5.22 8.20 -19.88
C GLN A 32 3.82 8.23 -19.26
N LEU A 33 3.17 9.41 -19.19
CA LEU A 33 1.77 9.52 -18.75
C LEU A 33 0.81 8.78 -19.68
N ARG A 34 1.03 8.82 -21.00
CA ARG A 34 0.22 8.06 -21.97
C ARG A 34 0.41 6.56 -21.79
N GLU A 35 1.64 6.09 -21.61
CA GLU A 35 1.93 4.68 -21.35
C GLU A 35 1.26 4.20 -20.04
N MET A 36 1.29 5.01 -18.98
CA MET A 36 0.56 4.74 -17.73
C MET A 36 -0.95 4.66 -17.97
N ALA A 37 -1.53 5.61 -18.72
CA ALA A 37 -2.95 5.62 -19.04
C ALA A 37 -3.38 4.42 -19.90
N GLU A 38 -2.55 3.99 -20.84
CA GLU A 38 -2.76 2.79 -21.66
C GLU A 38 -2.82 1.52 -20.80
N MET A 39 -2.02 1.47 -19.73
CA MET A 39 -2.07 0.42 -18.70
C MET A 39 -3.21 0.62 -17.68
N GLY A 40 -4.18 1.49 -17.94
CA GLY A 40 -5.37 1.66 -17.12
C GLY A 40 -5.19 2.50 -15.86
N LEU A 41 -4.03 3.12 -15.64
CA LEU A 41 -3.83 4.03 -14.52
C LEU A 41 -4.64 5.31 -14.69
N ARG A 42 -5.23 5.77 -13.59
CA ARG A 42 -6.01 7.01 -13.54
C ARG A 42 -5.44 8.06 -12.60
N ASN A 43 -4.44 7.73 -11.79
CA ASN A 43 -3.80 8.67 -10.88
C ASN A 43 -2.27 8.54 -10.91
N VAL A 44 -1.60 9.67 -10.75
CA VAL A 44 -0.16 9.74 -10.52
C VAL A 44 0.12 10.66 -9.34
N CYS A 45 1.19 10.39 -8.62
CA CYS A 45 1.73 11.22 -7.57
C CYS A 45 3.17 11.59 -7.95
N PRO A 46 3.39 12.68 -8.71
CA PRO A 46 4.72 13.08 -9.14
C PRO A 46 5.56 13.42 -7.91
N HIS A 47 6.59 12.62 -7.68
CA HIS A 47 7.45 12.67 -6.50
C HIS A 47 8.79 13.33 -6.89
N PRO A 48 9.06 14.58 -6.49
CA PRO A 48 10.29 15.29 -6.83
C PRO A 48 11.52 14.68 -6.16
N TRP A 49 12.63 14.58 -6.87
CA TRP A 49 13.94 14.13 -6.37
C TRP A 49 15.02 15.18 -6.68
N PRO A 50 15.00 16.33 -5.98
CA PRO A 50 15.97 17.41 -6.17
C PRO A 50 17.39 17.04 -5.73
N ALA A 51 18.38 17.83 -6.15
CA ALA A 51 19.79 17.58 -5.83
C ALA A 51 20.08 17.67 -4.33
N GLU A 52 19.32 18.51 -3.62
CA GLU A 52 19.42 18.66 -2.17
C GLU A 52 18.85 17.45 -1.42
N PHE A 53 18.10 16.56 -2.08
CA PHE A 53 17.52 15.38 -1.47
C PHE A 53 18.55 14.24 -1.39
N ARG A 54 19.15 14.07 -0.20
CA ARG A 54 20.19 13.06 0.08
C ARG A 54 21.32 13.11 -0.96
N PRO A 55 22.02 14.25 -1.11
CA PRO A 55 22.98 14.50 -2.20
C PRO A 55 24.10 13.46 -2.27
N LYS A 56 24.47 12.84 -1.13
CA LYS A 56 25.44 11.75 -1.12
C LYS A 56 24.86 10.46 -1.69
N GLN A 57 23.60 10.12 -1.45
CA GLN A 57 22.98 8.87 -1.94
C GLN A 57 22.44 9.01 -3.37
N HIS A 58 22.08 10.22 -3.79
CA HIS A 58 21.46 10.50 -5.08
C HIS A 58 22.20 11.64 -5.79
N PRO A 59 23.43 11.40 -6.27
CA PRO A 59 24.28 12.44 -6.86
C PRO A 59 23.73 12.96 -8.19
N GLU A 60 22.94 12.16 -8.91
CA GLU A 60 22.15 12.64 -10.03
C GLU A 60 20.72 12.89 -9.56
N ALA A 61 20.20 14.04 -9.96
CA ALA A 61 18.93 14.53 -9.49
C ALA A 61 18.07 15.00 -10.66
N MET A 62 16.83 15.32 -10.31
CA MET A 62 15.92 15.97 -11.22
C MET A 62 16.49 17.30 -11.72
N SER A 63 16.10 17.69 -12.93
CA SER A 63 16.24 19.06 -13.42
C SER A 63 14.93 19.46 -14.10
N PRO A 64 14.44 20.70 -13.92
CA PRO A 64 15.06 21.82 -13.20
C PRO A 64 14.89 21.76 -11.65
N ASP A 65 15.52 22.71 -10.94
CA ASP A 65 15.53 22.78 -9.47
C ASP A 65 14.13 22.81 -8.86
N TYR A 66 13.94 22.13 -7.74
CA TYR A 66 12.65 22.03 -7.07
C TYR A 66 12.12 23.40 -6.62
N LEU A 67 10.85 23.66 -6.94
CA LEU A 67 10.13 24.93 -6.73
C LEU A 67 10.65 26.13 -7.55
N SER A 68 11.53 25.91 -8.53
CA SER A 68 11.87 26.94 -9.53
C SER A 68 10.70 27.23 -10.48
N ARG A 69 10.79 28.32 -11.24
CA ARG A 69 9.80 28.66 -12.27
C ARG A 69 9.74 27.58 -13.34
N GLU A 70 10.90 27.10 -13.76
CA GLU A 70 11.06 26.05 -14.75
C GLU A 70 10.46 24.72 -14.24
N TYR A 71 10.58 24.42 -12.95
CA TYR A 71 9.92 23.26 -12.34
C TYR A 71 8.41 23.34 -12.48
N PHE A 72 7.83 24.51 -12.19
CA PHE A 72 6.40 24.73 -12.40
C PHE A 72 6.00 24.73 -13.89
N ASP A 73 6.89 25.08 -14.81
CA ASP A 73 6.68 24.88 -16.25
C ASP A 73 6.55 23.39 -16.61
N CYS A 74 7.46 22.55 -16.10
CA CYS A 74 7.38 21.11 -16.30
C CYS A 74 6.18 20.47 -15.58
N PHE A 75 5.85 20.91 -14.37
CA PHE A 75 4.67 20.42 -13.65
C PHE A 75 3.37 20.78 -14.38
N ARG A 76 3.30 21.93 -15.04
CA ARG A 76 2.16 22.29 -15.92
C ARG A 76 1.99 21.28 -17.06
N VAL A 77 3.08 20.81 -17.65
CA VAL A 77 3.04 19.77 -18.70
C VAL A 77 2.38 18.50 -18.18
N ILE A 78 2.72 18.09 -16.95
CA ILE A 78 2.13 16.94 -16.25
C ILE A 78 0.62 17.14 -16.07
N LEU A 79 0.21 18.28 -15.50
CA LEU A 79 -1.21 18.57 -15.26
C LEU A 79 -2.03 18.64 -16.55
N ASP A 80 -1.51 19.33 -17.57
CA ASP A 80 -2.18 19.46 -18.87
C ASP A 80 -2.37 18.11 -19.55
N GLU A 81 -1.38 17.21 -19.45
CA GLU A 81 -1.50 15.87 -20.03
C GLU A 81 -2.44 14.98 -19.21
N CYS A 82 -2.36 15.02 -17.86
CA CYS A 82 -3.32 14.32 -16.99
C CYS A 82 -4.77 14.70 -17.34
N LYS A 83 -5.03 16.01 -17.52
CA LYS A 83 -6.34 16.52 -17.92
C LYS A 83 -6.81 15.99 -19.27
N LYS A 84 -5.94 15.91 -20.28
CA LYS A 84 -6.27 15.33 -21.59
C LYS A 84 -6.60 13.84 -21.50
N LEU A 85 -5.92 13.12 -20.60
CA LEU A 85 -6.09 11.68 -20.39
C LEU A 85 -7.23 11.35 -19.42
N GLY A 86 -7.82 12.34 -18.76
CA GLY A 86 -8.82 12.13 -17.71
C GLY A 86 -8.24 11.51 -16.45
N MET A 87 -6.94 11.71 -16.19
CA MET A 87 -6.24 11.27 -14.98
C MET A 87 -6.27 12.38 -13.91
N SER A 88 -6.16 11.98 -12.65
CA SER A 88 -5.89 12.90 -11.55
C SER A 88 -4.40 12.91 -11.19
N CYS A 89 -3.98 14.00 -10.57
CA CYS A 89 -2.64 14.19 -10.05
C CYS A 89 -2.73 14.43 -8.53
N TYR A 90 -1.88 13.74 -7.78
CA TYR A 90 -1.68 13.98 -6.35
C TYR A 90 -0.48 14.89 -6.22
N LEU A 91 -0.65 16.00 -5.51
CA LEU A 91 0.43 16.88 -5.12
C LEU A 91 1.26 16.16 -4.06
N TYR A 92 2.46 15.70 -4.43
CA TYR A 92 3.44 15.30 -3.44
C TYR A 92 4.02 16.57 -2.81
N ASP A 93 3.80 16.78 -1.52
CA ASP A 93 3.97 18.10 -0.90
C ASP A 93 5.41 18.47 -0.50
N GLU A 94 6.36 17.60 -0.83
CA GLU A 94 7.77 17.68 -0.43
C GLU A 94 8.73 17.44 -1.62
N GLY A 95 10.00 17.83 -1.47
CA GLY A 95 11.09 17.46 -2.36
C GLY A 95 11.90 16.31 -1.74
N GLY A 96 11.50 15.07 -2.00
CA GLY A 96 11.96 13.93 -1.23
C GLY A 96 11.07 13.67 -0.01
N TRP A 97 11.64 13.19 1.09
CA TRP A 97 10.93 13.02 2.37
C TRP A 97 11.92 13.24 3.53
N PRO A 98 11.45 13.57 4.75
CA PRO A 98 10.06 13.70 5.18
C PRO A 98 9.44 15.07 4.91
N SER A 99 8.11 15.12 4.81
CA SER A 99 7.31 16.33 4.63
C SER A 99 7.47 17.33 5.77
N GLY A 100 7.35 18.61 5.42
CA GLY A 100 7.45 19.75 6.34
C GLY A 100 8.73 20.56 6.21
N ASN A 101 9.60 20.22 5.25
CA ASN A 101 10.94 20.78 5.14
C ASN A 101 11.21 21.50 3.80
N ALA A 102 10.43 21.23 2.76
CA ALA A 102 10.66 21.72 1.40
C ALA A 102 12.11 21.45 0.92
N CYS A 103 12.59 20.22 1.14
CA CYS A 103 13.96 19.77 0.94
C CYS A 103 15.00 20.65 1.66
N GLY A 104 14.70 21.00 2.92
CA GLY A 104 15.54 21.84 3.79
C GLY A 104 15.37 23.35 3.65
N LYS A 105 14.62 23.84 2.65
CA LYS A 105 14.38 25.28 2.45
C LYS A 105 13.65 25.94 3.62
N VAL A 106 12.83 25.19 4.39
CA VAL A 106 12.17 25.69 5.61
C VAL A 106 13.20 26.01 6.69
N ARG A 107 14.07 25.05 7.02
CA ARG A 107 15.14 25.20 8.03
C ARG A 107 16.13 26.31 7.66
N ILE A 108 16.45 26.46 6.38
CA ILE A 108 17.32 27.53 5.88
C ILE A 108 16.67 28.91 6.07
N SER A 109 15.35 29.02 5.87
CA SER A 109 14.64 30.30 5.99
C SER A 109 14.61 30.84 7.42
N GLY A 110 14.53 29.96 8.42
CA GLY A 110 14.46 30.34 9.83
C GLY A 110 15.79 30.40 10.57
N GLY A 111 16.87 29.93 9.96
CA GLY A 111 18.13 29.76 10.68
C GLY A 111 18.00 28.83 11.88
N ASP A 112 18.93 28.96 12.83
CA ASP A 112 19.04 28.08 14.00
C ASP A 112 17.84 28.17 14.95
N ASP A 113 17.06 29.25 14.87
CA ASP A 113 15.84 29.45 15.66
C ASP A 113 14.77 28.38 15.36
N TRP A 114 14.79 27.78 14.16
CA TRP A 114 13.85 26.74 13.74
C TRP A 114 14.47 25.34 13.69
N ALA A 115 15.71 25.21 14.14
CA ALA A 115 16.37 23.92 14.21
C ALA A 115 15.68 23.00 15.23
N PRO A 116 15.71 21.67 15.02
CA PRO A 116 15.37 20.71 16.06
C PRO A 116 16.14 21.03 17.35
N MET A 117 15.40 21.15 18.46
CA MET A 117 15.96 21.42 19.78
C MET A 117 15.76 20.20 20.67
N TYR A 118 16.74 19.94 21.53
CA TYR A 118 16.72 18.83 22.45
C TYR A 118 17.09 19.29 23.85
N TRP A 119 16.42 18.76 24.85
CA TRP A 119 16.90 18.82 26.23
C TRP A 119 17.79 17.61 26.50
N THR A 120 19.00 17.86 27.00
CA THR A 120 19.98 16.86 27.41
C THR A 120 20.46 17.13 28.84
N LYS A 121 21.27 16.22 29.39
CA LYS A 121 21.95 16.44 30.69
C LYS A 121 22.89 17.67 30.71
N HIS A 122 23.23 18.22 29.54
CA HIS A 122 24.09 19.39 29.39
C HIS A 122 23.29 20.67 29.08
N GLY A 123 21.95 20.60 29.10
CA GLY A 123 21.06 21.71 28.79
C GLY A 123 20.41 21.57 27.40
N ILE A 124 20.01 22.70 26.82
CA ILE A 124 19.39 22.71 25.51
C ILE A 124 20.47 22.60 24.44
N GLU A 125 20.41 21.54 23.65
CA GLU A 125 21.22 21.36 22.44
C GLU A 125 20.35 21.64 21.21
N ILE A 126 20.87 22.49 20.33
CA ILE A 126 20.28 22.70 19.02
C ILE A 126 20.97 21.73 18.08
N SER A 127 20.19 20.94 17.34
CA SER A 127 20.77 20.17 16.25
C SER A 127 21.38 21.15 15.25
N PRO A 128 22.71 21.10 15.00
CA PRO A 128 23.30 21.91 13.95
C PRO A 128 22.76 21.51 12.55
N SER A 129 22.06 20.36 12.47
CA SER A 129 21.59 19.67 11.28
C SER A 129 22.61 19.65 10.14
N CYS A 130 23.46 18.62 10.14
CA CYS A 130 23.68 17.76 8.97
C CYS A 130 24.53 16.56 9.42
N PRO A 131 24.01 15.33 9.63
CA PRO A 131 24.74 14.23 9.04
C PRO A 131 24.66 14.50 7.54
N ASP A 132 25.83 14.60 6.95
CA ASP A 132 26.17 14.60 5.52
C ASP A 132 25.28 13.77 4.54
N GLU A 133 24.25 13.10 5.03
CA GLU A 133 23.40 12.11 4.37
C GLU A 133 21.97 12.60 4.07
N ALA A 134 21.49 13.73 4.63
CA ALA A 134 20.12 14.23 4.42
C ALA A 134 19.96 15.77 4.44
N SER A 135 18.91 16.29 3.80
CA SER A 135 18.57 17.72 3.79
C SER A 135 18.25 18.23 5.22
N PRO A 136 18.58 19.49 5.58
CA PRO A 136 18.28 20.04 6.90
C PRO A 136 16.78 19.94 7.25
N THR A 137 16.45 19.74 8.53
CA THR A 137 15.06 19.63 8.99
C THR A 137 14.70 20.75 9.96
N ALA A 138 13.41 21.10 10.03
CA ALA A 138 12.89 22.11 10.94
C ALA A 138 12.14 21.49 12.13
N ASN A 139 11.99 22.25 13.22
CA ASN A 139 11.31 21.81 14.42
C ASN A 139 9.77 21.83 14.25
N SER A 140 9.16 20.68 14.01
CA SER A 140 7.71 20.53 13.82
C SER A 140 6.87 20.78 15.09
N LEU A 141 7.51 20.99 16.24
CA LEU A 141 6.86 21.45 17.47
C LEU A 141 6.70 22.98 17.52
N MET A 142 7.24 23.73 16.56
CA MET A 142 7.06 25.19 16.44
C MET A 142 5.99 25.51 15.38
N LYS A 143 5.39 26.70 15.44
CA LYS A 143 4.31 27.07 14.50
C LYS A 143 4.85 27.61 13.18
N GLU A 144 5.91 28.40 13.30
CA GLU A 144 6.53 29.19 12.25
C GLU A 144 7.08 28.30 11.11
N PRO A 145 7.71 27.14 11.38
CA PRO A 145 8.16 26.23 10.32
C PRO A 145 7.01 25.69 9.46
N ALA A 146 5.87 25.35 10.06
CA ALA A 146 4.71 24.84 9.32
C ALA A 146 4.09 25.91 8.41
N GLU A 147 4.04 27.16 8.88
CA GLU A 147 3.60 28.31 8.08
C GLU A 147 4.54 28.54 6.90
N LYS A 148 5.86 28.48 7.13
CA LYS A 148 6.85 28.62 6.05
C LYS A 148 6.78 27.46 5.05
N PHE A 149 6.58 26.24 5.52
CA PHE A 149 6.39 25.09 4.64
C PHE A 149 5.19 25.31 3.70
N LEU A 150 4.04 25.71 4.23
CA LEU A 150 2.86 26.04 3.43
C LEU A 150 3.11 27.18 2.44
N GLU A 151 3.85 28.21 2.84
CA GLU A 151 4.23 29.33 1.95
C GLU A 151 5.10 28.87 0.76
N LEU A 152 6.10 28.03 1.04
CA LEU A 152 7.07 27.55 0.04
C LEU A 152 6.46 26.52 -0.91
N THR A 153 5.64 25.61 -0.41
CA THR A 153 5.09 24.49 -1.20
C THR A 153 3.67 24.80 -1.64
N HIS A 154 2.69 24.57 -0.77
CA HIS A 154 1.26 24.61 -1.04
C HIS A 154 0.80 25.90 -1.71
N GLU A 155 1.19 27.05 -1.17
CA GLU A 155 0.85 28.36 -1.71
C GLU A 155 1.53 28.61 -3.07
N ALA A 156 2.76 28.14 -3.27
CA ALA A 156 3.44 28.23 -4.56
C ALA A 156 2.70 27.41 -5.64
N TYR A 157 2.30 26.17 -5.34
CA TYR A 157 1.47 25.37 -6.26
C TYR A 157 0.12 26.04 -6.52
N TYR A 158 -0.52 26.62 -5.51
CA TYR A 158 -1.80 27.30 -5.67
C TYR A 158 -1.68 28.53 -6.59
N ARG A 159 -0.65 29.35 -6.42
CA ARG A 159 -0.39 30.51 -7.30
C ARG A 159 -0.27 30.09 -8.77
N HIS A 160 0.39 28.97 -9.05
CA HIS A 160 0.60 28.48 -10.42
C HIS A 160 -0.62 27.73 -10.99
N PHE A 161 -1.36 27.00 -10.15
CA PHE A 161 -2.33 26.00 -10.62
C PHE A 161 -3.73 26.09 -9.98
N ARG A 162 -4.10 27.23 -9.38
CA ARG A 162 -5.40 27.47 -8.71
C ARG A 162 -6.62 26.90 -9.44
N LYS A 163 -6.66 26.97 -10.77
CA LYS A 163 -7.81 26.50 -11.58
C LYS A 163 -8.00 24.98 -11.59
N GLU A 164 -6.94 24.24 -11.27
CA GLU A 164 -6.87 22.78 -11.33
C GLU A 164 -7.05 22.12 -9.94
N PHE A 165 -6.99 22.89 -8.86
CA PHE A 165 -7.30 22.43 -7.49
C PHE A 165 -8.77 21.98 -7.39
N GLY A 166 -9.00 20.86 -6.70
CA GLY A 166 -10.29 20.18 -6.63
C GLY A 166 -10.74 19.50 -7.93
N LYS A 167 -9.95 19.58 -9.01
CA LYS A 167 -10.27 19.02 -10.33
C LYS A 167 -9.24 17.97 -10.76
N THR A 168 -8.14 18.42 -11.34
CA THR A 168 -7.03 17.56 -11.77
C THR A 168 -6.10 17.30 -10.58
N LEU A 169 -5.80 18.34 -9.78
CA LEU A 169 -5.16 18.21 -8.48
C LEU A 169 -6.23 18.01 -7.41
N ARG A 170 -6.25 16.85 -6.77
CA ARG A 170 -7.32 16.48 -5.80
C ARG A 170 -6.82 16.27 -4.38
N TYR A 171 -5.54 15.96 -4.26
CA TYR A 171 -4.97 15.42 -3.05
C TYR A 171 -3.56 15.97 -2.84
N ALA A 172 -3.24 16.33 -1.60
CA ALA A 172 -1.88 16.58 -1.14
C ALA A 172 -1.42 15.38 -0.31
N PHE A 173 -0.38 14.70 -0.78
CA PHE A 173 0.28 13.58 -0.11
C PHE A 173 1.42 14.11 0.75
N MET A 174 1.39 13.75 2.03
CA MET A 174 2.35 14.10 3.06
C MET A 174 3.05 12.82 3.53
N ASP A 175 4.37 12.79 3.43
CA ASP A 175 5.20 11.60 3.63
C ASP A 175 6.07 11.71 4.90
N GLU A 176 5.89 10.77 5.82
CA GLU A 176 6.65 10.59 7.07
C GLU A 176 6.97 11.87 7.90
N PRO A 177 6.05 12.84 8.08
CA PRO A 177 6.35 13.97 8.97
C PRO A 177 6.52 13.48 10.40
N ARG A 178 7.43 14.09 11.16
CA ARG A 178 7.80 13.59 12.50
C ARG A 178 8.09 14.69 13.51
N ILE A 179 7.93 14.35 14.78
CA ILE A 179 8.50 15.07 15.92
C ILE A 179 10.03 14.92 15.86
N PRO A 180 10.82 15.99 16.06
CA PRO A 180 12.27 15.90 15.86
C PRO A 180 13.00 15.09 16.94
N GLY A 181 14.09 14.42 16.52
CA GLY A 181 15.14 13.78 17.35
C GLY A 181 14.71 12.70 18.31
N THR A 182 13.56 12.10 18.09
CA THR A 182 13.05 11.02 18.92
C THR A 182 13.83 9.70 18.84
N PHE A 183 14.79 9.60 17.92
CA PHE A 183 15.72 8.47 17.77
C PHE A 183 17.03 8.59 18.54
N LEU A 184 17.24 9.73 19.21
CA LEU A 184 18.45 9.98 19.97
C LEU A 184 18.24 9.58 21.43
N LYS A 185 18.93 8.53 21.88
CA LYS A 185 18.89 8.12 23.31
C LYS A 185 19.42 9.25 24.19
N HIS A 186 18.72 9.54 25.30
CA HIS A 186 19.03 10.62 26.23
C HIS A 186 18.81 12.05 25.70
N TYR A 187 18.03 12.20 24.62
CA TYR A 187 17.62 13.49 24.09
C TYR A 187 16.09 13.58 24.14
N LEU A 188 15.57 14.63 24.76
CA LEU A 188 14.14 14.90 24.77
C LEU A 188 13.81 15.97 23.73
N ALA A 189 12.86 15.70 22.84
CA ALA A 189 12.40 16.72 21.88
C ALA A 189 11.92 17.98 22.62
N TRP A 190 12.34 19.16 22.15
CA TRP A 190 12.15 20.42 22.87
C TRP A 190 11.59 21.53 21.97
N CYS A 191 10.89 22.46 22.60
CA CYS A 191 10.60 23.79 22.04
C CYS A 191 10.52 24.82 23.18
N PRO A 192 10.75 26.12 22.91
CA PRO A 192 10.93 27.12 23.97
C PRO A 192 9.76 27.26 24.95
N ASP A 193 8.52 27.07 24.47
CA ASP A 193 7.32 27.20 25.30
C ASP A 193 6.84 25.88 25.92
N LEU A 194 7.61 24.80 25.81
CA LEU A 194 7.22 23.47 26.28
C LEU A 194 6.90 23.43 27.78
N PRO A 195 7.71 24.03 28.71
CA PRO A 195 7.38 24.03 30.14
C PRO A 195 6.06 24.75 30.45
N GLU A 196 5.81 25.88 29.80
CA GLU A 196 4.56 26.63 29.96
C GLU A 196 3.36 25.81 29.48
N GLN A 197 3.48 25.17 28.31
CA GLN A 197 2.41 24.30 27.79
C GLN A 197 2.21 23.08 28.71
N PHE A 198 3.27 22.52 29.27
CA PHE A 198 3.19 21.37 30.17
C PHE A 198 2.41 21.71 31.44
N ARG A 199 2.81 22.75 32.15
CA ARG A 199 2.10 23.22 33.35
C ARG A 199 0.64 23.54 33.06
N LYS A 200 0.37 24.16 31.91
CA LYS A 200 -1.00 24.50 31.50
C LYS A 200 -1.89 23.27 31.29
N ASN A 201 -1.35 22.16 30.80
CA ASN A 201 -2.14 20.96 30.50
C ASN A 201 -2.26 20.01 31.71
N TYR A 202 -1.25 19.93 32.57
CA TYR A 202 -1.20 18.93 33.65
C TYR A 202 -1.14 19.51 35.06
N GLY A 203 -0.93 20.82 35.21
CA GLY A 203 -1.02 21.51 36.51
C GLY A 203 0.23 21.41 37.39
N TYR A 204 1.36 20.91 36.88
CA TYR A 204 2.65 20.87 37.59
C TYR A 204 3.83 21.26 36.67
N GLU A 205 4.97 21.61 37.27
CA GLU A 205 6.17 22.07 36.54
C GLU A 205 6.94 20.89 35.91
N LEU A 206 7.46 21.06 34.70
CA LEU A 206 8.17 20.00 33.95
C LEU A 206 9.64 19.89 34.38
N GLU A 207 10.25 21.03 34.68
CA GLU A 207 11.67 21.22 34.93
C GLU A 207 12.24 20.27 36.01
N PRO A 208 11.55 20.03 37.14
CA PRO A 208 12.02 19.09 38.16
C PRO A 208 12.15 17.64 37.68
N HIS A 209 11.57 17.29 36.53
CA HIS A 209 11.53 15.92 36.02
C HIS A 209 12.43 15.69 34.80
N LEU A 210 13.06 16.73 34.26
CA LEU A 210 13.80 16.65 33.00
C LEU A 210 15.00 15.69 33.06
N GLU A 211 15.76 15.70 34.15
CA GLU A 211 16.90 14.79 34.35
C GLU A 211 16.42 13.33 34.38
N ALA A 212 15.36 13.05 35.15
CA ALA A 212 14.78 11.72 35.22
C ALA A 212 14.17 11.25 33.89
N LEU A 213 13.62 12.16 33.07
CA LEU A 213 13.14 11.84 31.72
C LEU A 213 14.31 11.51 30.76
N VAL A 214 15.42 12.26 30.84
CA VAL A 214 16.64 12.00 30.04
C VAL A 214 17.26 10.64 30.39
N ASP A 215 17.27 10.30 31.67
CA ASP A 215 17.84 9.04 32.19
C ASP A 215 16.84 7.87 32.15
N ASP A 216 15.62 8.09 31.65
CA ASP A 216 14.53 7.11 31.59
C ASP A 216 14.10 6.55 32.97
N THR A 217 14.35 7.31 34.05
CA THR A 217 14.02 6.97 35.45
C THR A 217 12.82 7.75 36.02
N ALA A 218 12.20 8.61 35.22
CA ALA A 218 11.00 9.35 35.62
C ALA A 218 9.82 8.42 35.95
N LEU A 219 8.89 8.91 36.77
CA LEU A 219 7.60 8.24 36.99
C LEU A 219 6.87 8.06 35.65
N GLU A 220 6.19 6.94 35.48
CA GLU A 220 5.49 6.58 34.25
C GLU A 220 4.45 7.63 33.86
N THR A 221 3.75 8.22 34.84
CA THR A 221 2.78 9.29 34.60
C THR A 221 3.43 10.53 33.98
N VAL A 222 4.65 10.86 34.40
CA VAL A 222 5.38 12.01 33.83
C VAL A 222 5.83 11.72 32.40
N LYS A 223 6.26 10.48 32.11
CA LYS A 223 6.59 10.05 30.74
C LYS A 223 5.36 10.15 29.82
N ILE A 224 4.21 9.64 30.29
CA ILE A 224 2.92 9.71 29.59
C ILE A 224 2.57 11.17 29.29
N ASP A 225 2.54 12.05 30.30
CA ASP A 225 2.15 13.45 30.14
C ASP A 225 3.09 14.19 29.17
N PHE A 226 4.40 13.91 29.26
CA PHE A 226 5.40 14.49 28.38
C PHE A 226 5.16 14.12 26.91
N HIS A 227 5.03 12.82 26.61
CA HIS A 227 4.82 12.35 25.24
C HIS A 227 3.42 12.71 24.70
N ASP A 228 2.41 12.72 25.55
CA ASP A 228 1.06 13.18 25.18
C ASP A 228 1.09 14.65 24.74
N LEU A 229 1.82 15.51 25.47
CA LEU A 229 1.95 16.92 25.12
C LEU A 229 2.66 17.10 23.77
N LEU A 230 3.80 16.43 23.56
CA LEU A 230 4.52 16.50 22.29
C LEU A 230 3.62 16.11 21.11
N SER A 231 2.87 15.02 21.25
CA SER A 231 1.92 14.57 20.24
C SER A 231 0.81 15.61 19.98
N ARG A 232 0.26 16.24 21.03
CA ARG A 232 -0.76 17.31 20.89
C ARG A 232 -0.19 18.54 20.18
N LEU A 233 1.04 18.95 20.52
CA LEU A 233 1.69 20.11 19.91
C LEU A 233 1.98 19.86 18.43
N PHE A 234 2.53 18.70 18.08
CA PHE A 234 2.78 18.31 16.69
C PHE A 234 1.51 18.35 15.84
N VAL A 235 0.42 17.73 16.32
CA VAL A 235 -0.89 17.76 15.65
C VAL A 235 -1.39 19.19 15.49
N LYS A 236 -1.31 20.00 16.56
CA LYS A 236 -1.84 21.37 16.58
C LYS A 236 -1.05 22.35 15.72
N ARG A 237 0.27 22.22 15.70
CA ARG A 237 1.20 23.20 15.12
C ARG A 237 1.65 22.84 13.71
N PHE A 238 1.58 21.57 13.32
CA PHE A 238 1.96 21.11 11.98
C PHE A 238 0.78 20.48 11.22
N LEU A 239 0.24 19.34 11.69
CA LEU A 239 -0.73 18.55 10.90
C LEU A 239 -2.05 19.29 10.62
N LEU A 240 -2.64 19.89 11.67
CA LEU A 240 -3.90 20.62 11.52
C LEU A 240 -3.78 21.86 10.63
N PRO A 241 -2.73 22.71 10.75
CA PRO A 241 -2.48 23.79 9.80
C PRO A 241 -2.44 23.34 8.35
N VAL A 242 -1.69 22.27 8.04
CA VAL A 242 -1.58 21.74 6.67
C VAL A 242 -2.95 21.27 6.16
N ARG A 243 -3.64 20.39 6.90
CA ARG A 243 -4.99 19.94 6.51
C ARG A 243 -5.96 21.11 6.32
N ASN A 244 -5.97 22.06 7.26
CA ASN A 244 -6.89 23.19 7.20
C ASN A 244 -6.59 24.10 5.99
N TRP A 245 -5.32 24.26 5.61
CA TRP A 245 -4.97 24.95 4.38
C TRP A 245 -5.49 24.21 3.15
N CYS A 246 -5.29 22.89 3.05
CA CYS A 246 -5.77 22.09 1.92
C CYS A 246 -7.30 22.19 1.76
N ARG A 247 -8.06 22.04 2.86
CA ARG A 247 -9.52 22.16 2.85
C ARG A 247 -10.02 23.51 2.37
N ARG A 248 -9.33 24.61 2.69
CA ARG A 248 -9.70 25.97 2.22
C ARG A 248 -9.48 26.16 0.72
N HIS A 249 -8.72 25.28 0.08
CA HIS A 249 -8.34 25.35 -1.33
C HIS A 249 -8.84 24.14 -2.13
N ASP A 250 -9.90 23.47 -1.67
CA ASP A 250 -10.52 22.33 -2.35
C ASP A 250 -9.57 21.13 -2.59
N LEU A 251 -8.57 20.96 -1.72
CA LEU A 251 -7.71 19.77 -1.68
C LEU A 251 -7.99 18.94 -0.44
N LEU A 252 -7.96 17.62 -0.61
CA LEU A 252 -7.84 16.69 0.50
C LEU A 252 -6.36 16.58 0.91
N ASN A 253 -6.09 16.53 2.21
CA ASN A 253 -4.75 16.23 2.73
C ASN A 253 -4.69 14.80 3.30
N GLY A 254 -3.58 14.11 3.09
CA GLY A 254 -3.33 12.87 3.81
C GLY A 254 -1.97 12.29 3.49
N GLY A 255 -1.78 11.03 3.85
CA GLY A 255 -0.53 10.31 3.70
C GLY A 255 -0.37 9.39 4.90
N HIS A 256 0.87 9.15 5.30
CA HIS A 256 1.21 8.31 6.45
C HIS A 256 2.37 8.92 7.23
N PHE A 257 2.70 8.27 8.32
CA PHE A 257 3.84 8.51 9.18
C PHE A 257 4.82 7.33 9.01
N GLY A 258 6.07 7.50 9.41
CA GLY A 258 7.03 6.39 9.40
C GLY A 258 6.85 5.52 10.64
N GLY A 259 6.98 4.19 10.52
CA GLY A 259 6.98 3.25 11.65
C GLY A 259 5.61 2.94 12.26
N GLU A 260 4.53 3.11 11.51
CA GLU A 260 3.17 2.80 11.98
C GLU A 260 2.91 1.29 12.16
N ASP A 261 3.74 0.46 11.53
CA ASP A 261 3.76 -1.00 11.65
C ASP A 261 4.32 -1.50 12.99
N GLU A 262 5.13 -0.66 13.65
CA GLU A 262 5.68 -0.84 15.00
C GLU A 262 5.23 0.31 15.93
N PRO A 263 3.92 0.46 16.20
CA PRO A 263 3.38 1.61 16.93
C PRO A 263 3.90 1.73 18.38
N GLU A 264 4.46 0.66 18.95
CA GLU A 264 5.21 0.69 20.21
C GLU A 264 6.49 1.54 20.15
N LEU A 265 7.06 1.73 18.95
CA LEU A 265 8.21 2.60 18.68
C LEU A 265 7.75 4.03 18.32
N ALA A 266 6.52 4.42 18.70
CA ALA A 266 5.95 5.74 18.40
C ALA A 266 6.78 6.93 18.86
N VAL A 267 7.49 6.78 19.99
CA VAL A 267 8.48 7.76 20.41
C VAL A 267 9.58 7.76 19.37
N LEU A 268 10.34 6.66 19.23
CA LEU A 268 11.45 6.51 18.29
C LEU A 268 11.17 7.05 16.88
N HIS A 269 10.07 6.66 16.25
CA HIS A 269 9.70 7.10 14.90
C HIS A 269 9.13 8.53 14.82
N GLY A 270 8.70 9.09 15.94
CA GLY A 270 8.31 10.49 16.04
C GLY A 270 6.90 10.82 15.53
N HIS A 271 6.06 9.81 15.27
CA HIS A 271 4.66 10.04 14.89
C HIS A 271 3.73 10.33 16.09
N GLY A 272 4.23 10.14 17.32
CA GLY A 272 3.47 10.34 18.55
C GLY A 272 2.27 9.41 18.63
N HIS A 273 1.13 9.91 19.13
CA HIS A 273 -0.09 9.11 19.17
C HIS A 273 -0.64 8.85 17.76
N ILE A 274 -0.43 7.65 17.23
CA ILE A 274 -0.72 7.33 15.82
C ILE A 274 -2.16 7.63 15.40
N MET A 275 -3.16 7.16 16.17
CA MET A 275 -4.57 7.41 15.87
C MET A 275 -4.94 8.92 15.93
N ARG A 276 -4.32 9.69 16.82
CA ARG A 276 -4.50 11.15 16.90
C ARG A 276 -3.92 11.85 15.68
N SER A 277 -2.71 11.46 15.28
CA SER A 277 -2.02 11.99 14.11
C SER A 277 -2.82 11.68 12.82
N LEU A 278 -3.29 10.44 12.65
CA LEU A 278 -4.15 10.04 11.52
C LEU A 278 -5.50 10.79 11.49
N ARG A 279 -6.11 11.08 12.66
CA ARG A 279 -7.34 11.91 12.73
C ARG A 279 -7.12 13.33 12.25
N ALA A 280 -5.87 13.81 12.24
CA ALA A 280 -5.51 15.13 11.76
C ALA A 280 -5.46 15.23 10.22
N LEU A 281 -5.57 14.11 9.49
CA LEU A 281 -5.60 14.04 8.02
C LEU A 281 -7.04 14.02 7.48
N ASP A 282 -7.27 14.27 6.19
CA ASP A 282 -8.53 13.97 5.51
C ASP A 282 -8.57 12.52 5.03
N LEU A 283 -7.45 12.04 4.50
CA LEU A 283 -7.24 10.67 4.06
C LEU A 283 -6.16 10.03 4.94
N PRO A 284 -6.51 9.41 6.08
CA PRO A 284 -5.53 8.73 6.92
C PRO A 284 -4.96 7.54 6.14
N GLY A 285 -3.66 7.33 6.22
CA GLY A 285 -3.00 6.21 5.55
C GLY A 285 -1.88 5.61 6.35
N VAL A 286 -1.42 4.46 5.89
CA VAL A 286 -0.28 3.68 6.39
C VAL A 286 0.66 3.35 5.23
N ASP A 287 1.83 2.80 5.50
CA ASP A 287 2.74 2.28 4.49
C ASP A 287 3.16 0.82 4.77
N ALA A 288 3.32 0.03 3.71
CA ALA A 288 3.87 -1.33 3.76
C ALA A 288 4.96 -1.48 2.72
N ILE A 289 6.15 -0.98 3.06
CA ILE A 289 7.23 -0.71 2.10
C ILE A 289 8.56 -1.41 2.43
N TRP A 290 8.62 -2.29 3.42
CA TRP A 290 9.86 -2.99 3.81
C TRP A 290 9.73 -4.52 3.83
N ARG A 291 8.70 -5.05 3.14
CA ARG A 291 8.18 -6.41 3.33
C ARG A 291 7.79 -6.70 4.79
N GLN A 292 7.37 -5.69 5.57
CA GLN A 292 6.70 -5.92 6.86
C GLN A 292 5.37 -6.69 6.71
N VAL A 293 4.80 -6.67 5.50
CA VAL A 293 3.69 -7.54 5.10
C VAL A 293 4.15 -8.44 3.96
N PHE A 294 4.18 -9.75 4.20
CA PHE A 294 4.54 -10.73 3.17
C PHE A 294 3.89 -12.09 3.44
N PRO A 295 3.62 -12.91 2.40
CA PRO A 295 3.11 -14.25 2.60
C PRO A 295 3.96 -15.09 3.55
N GLY A 296 3.31 -15.74 4.53
CA GLY A 296 3.96 -16.63 5.49
C GLY A 296 4.66 -15.93 6.66
N MET A 297 4.67 -14.60 6.72
CA MET A 297 5.17 -13.84 7.87
C MET A 297 4.08 -13.61 8.92
N ASP A 298 4.50 -13.23 10.13
CA ASP A 298 3.62 -12.75 11.19
C ASP A 298 3.20 -11.30 10.90
N ASN A 299 2.20 -11.15 10.04
CA ASN A 299 1.79 -9.84 9.54
C ASN A 299 0.91 -9.10 10.57
N SER A 300 1.39 -7.96 11.07
CA SER A 300 0.67 -7.17 12.08
C SER A 300 -0.55 -6.44 11.50
N GLN A 301 -1.52 -6.10 12.36
CA GLN A 301 -2.80 -5.52 11.95
C GLN A 301 -2.78 -3.99 11.77
N PHE A 302 -1.60 -3.39 11.54
CA PHE A 302 -1.43 -1.93 11.48
C PHE A 302 -2.27 -1.18 10.43
N PRO A 303 -2.69 -1.75 9.27
CA PRO A 303 -3.59 -1.03 8.36
C PRO A 303 -4.94 -0.66 9.00
N LYS A 304 -5.29 -1.35 10.10
CA LYS A 304 -6.47 -1.04 10.90
C LYS A 304 -6.37 0.33 11.60
N PHE A 305 -5.18 0.91 11.84
CA PHE A 305 -5.09 2.25 12.43
C PHE A 305 -5.73 3.31 11.53
N ALA A 306 -5.35 3.34 10.25
CA ALA A 306 -5.91 4.27 9.28
C ALA A 306 -7.40 4.00 9.02
N SER A 307 -7.80 2.74 8.84
CA SER A 307 -9.20 2.41 8.55
C SER A 307 -10.13 2.69 9.74
N SER A 308 -9.70 2.42 10.99
CA SER A 308 -10.47 2.72 12.20
C SER A 308 -10.76 4.21 12.34
N VAL A 309 -9.73 5.05 12.13
CA VAL A 309 -9.87 6.50 12.14
C VAL A 309 -10.81 6.97 11.02
N ALA A 310 -10.71 6.38 9.83
CA ALA A 310 -11.60 6.70 8.72
C ALA A 310 -13.06 6.34 9.05
N HIS A 311 -13.30 5.14 9.56
CA HIS A 311 -14.61 4.63 9.95
C HIS A 311 -15.27 5.52 11.01
N GLN A 312 -14.56 5.81 12.10
CA GLN A 312 -15.05 6.65 13.20
C GLN A 312 -15.37 8.08 12.76
N ALA A 313 -14.59 8.63 11.81
CA ALA A 313 -14.86 9.94 11.23
C ALA A 313 -16.00 9.93 10.18
N GLY A 314 -16.46 8.75 9.74
CA GLY A 314 -17.41 8.60 8.63
C GLY A 314 -16.80 8.93 7.27
N LYS A 315 -15.47 8.86 7.15
CA LYS A 315 -14.75 9.01 5.89
C LYS A 315 -14.95 7.77 5.04
N LYS A 316 -14.94 7.95 3.73
CA LYS A 316 -15.11 6.85 2.77
C LYS A 316 -13.82 6.08 2.51
N GLN A 317 -12.68 6.74 2.73
CA GLN A 317 -11.40 6.27 2.24
C GLN A 317 -10.34 6.25 3.35
N ALA A 318 -9.47 5.26 3.26
CA ALA A 318 -8.22 5.12 4.00
C ALA A 318 -7.13 4.68 3.00
N LEU A 319 -5.93 5.23 3.16
CA LEU A 319 -4.84 5.09 2.20
C LEU A 319 -3.81 4.04 2.63
N GLY A 320 -3.16 3.40 1.66
CA GLY A 320 -1.99 2.56 1.88
C GLY A 320 -0.94 2.81 0.81
N GLU A 321 0.29 3.16 1.20
CA GLU A 321 1.45 3.01 0.31
C GLU A 321 1.91 1.55 0.32
N ILE A 322 2.13 0.96 -0.86
CA ILE A 322 2.66 -0.40 -0.97
C ILE A 322 3.70 -0.54 -2.09
N PHE A 323 4.45 -1.64 -2.04
CA PHE A 323 5.44 -2.12 -3.02
C PHE A 323 6.83 -1.49 -2.97
N ALA A 324 7.02 -0.30 -2.40
CA ALA A 324 8.37 0.27 -2.26
C ALA A 324 9.28 -0.72 -1.53
N VAL A 325 10.57 -0.74 -1.86
CA VAL A 325 11.61 -1.61 -1.29
C VAL A 325 11.37 -3.14 -1.35
N TYR A 326 10.26 -3.65 -1.92
CA TYR A 326 10.00 -5.11 -1.97
C TYR A 326 10.91 -5.88 -2.93
N GLY A 327 11.77 -5.18 -3.69
CA GLY A 327 12.70 -5.77 -4.64
C GLY A 327 12.00 -6.26 -5.92
N ASN A 328 12.77 -6.49 -6.97
CA ASN A 328 12.21 -6.89 -8.27
C ASN A 328 11.75 -8.36 -8.34
N GLY A 329 11.97 -9.15 -7.27
CA GLY A 329 11.34 -10.45 -7.06
C GLY A 329 9.85 -10.40 -6.72
N LEU A 330 9.23 -9.21 -6.70
CA LEU A 330 7.82 -9.04 -6.39
C LEU A 330 6.89 -9.62 -7.49
N THR A 331 6.48 -10.87 -7.31
CA THR A 331 5.60 -11.61 -8.21
C THR A 331 4.18 -11.05 -8.27
N PRO A 332 3.41 -11.31 -9.33
CA PRO A 332 1.98 -10.98 -9.43
C PRO A 332 1.13 -11.49 -8.25
N GLU A 333 1.37 -12.72 -7.78
CA GLU A 333 0.67 -13.30 -6.62
C GLU A 333 0.97 -12.51 -5.34
N ASN A 334 2.23 -12.15 -5.11
CA ASN A 334 2.61 -11.30 -3.98
C ASN A 334 2.00 -9.90 -4.07
N ARG A 335 1.92 -9.32 -5.28
CA ARG A 335 1.24 -8.04 -5.51
C ARG A 335 -0.23 -8.13 -5.14
N ARG A 336 -0.94 -9.17 -5.60
CA ARG A 336 -2.35 -9.40 -5.28
C ARG A 336 -2.57 -9.64 -3.79
N PHE A 337 -1.73 -10.48 -3.15
CA PHE A 337 -1.77 -10.72 -1.72
C PHE A 337 -1.71 -9.40 -0.93
N LEU A 338 -0.74 -8.54 -1.23
CA LEU A 338 -0.58 -7.29 -0.50
C LEU A 338 -1.74 -6.32 -0.72
N ILE A 339 -2.27 -6.23 -1.95
CA ILE A 339 -3.47 -5.44 -2.25
C ILE A 339 -4.65 -5.97 -1.42
N ASP A 340 -4.92 -7.27 -1.47
CA ASP A 340 -6.07 -7.87 -0.78
C ASP A 340 -5.92 -7.82 0.74
N TYR A 341 -4.68 -7.93 1.26
CA TYR A 341 -4.32 -7.74 2.67
C TYR A 341 -4.71 -6.35 3.16
N MET A 342 -4.42 -5.31 2.37
CA MET A 342 -4.80 -3.92 2.65
C MET A 342 -6.32 -3.74 2.56
N LEU A 343 -6.93 -4.23 1.49
CA LEU A 343 -8.35 -4.09 1.20
C LEU A 343 -9.24 -4.70 2.28
N VAL A 344 -8.91 -5.92 2.74
CA VAL A 344 -9.70 -6.60 3.77
C VAL A 344 -9.56 -5.95 5.15
N ARG A 345 -8.51 -5.16 5.37
CA ARG A 345 -8.32 -4.35 6.59
C ARG A 345 -8.92 -2.94 6.46
N GLY A 346 -9.63 -2.65 5.38
CA GLY A 346 -10.38 -1.42 5.19
C GLY A 346 -9.61 -0.27 4.54
N ILE A 347 -8.36 -0.51 4.10
CA ILE A 347 -7.69 0.39 3.16
C ILE A 347 -8.39 0.26 1.81
N ASN A 348 -8.60 1.36 1.09
CA ASN A 348 -9.28 1.33 -0.21
C ASN A 348 -8.86 2.46 -1.15
N THR A 349 -7.77 3.15 -0.83
CA THR A 349 -7.02 4.02 -1.73
C THR A 349 -5.57 3.59 -1.68
N LEU A 350 -5.02 3.07 -2.77
CA LEU A 350 -3.65 2.56 -2.78
C LEU A 350 -2.72 3.45 -3.60
N VAL A 351 -1.50 3.63 -3.08
CA VAL A 351 -0.40 4.28 -3.78
C VAL A 351 0.70 3.24 -3.96
N PHE A 352 1.02 2.91 -5.21
CA PHE A 352 2.04 1.94 -5.56
C PHE A 352 3.38 2.64 -5.76
N SER A 353 4.45 2.06 -5.23
CA SER A 353 5.82 2.50 -5.48
C SER A 353 6.56 1.45 -6.31
N LYS A 354 7.17 1.78 -7.45
CA LYS A 354 7.22 3.08 -8.14
C LYS A 354 7.26 2.94 -9.66
N ILE A 355 7.01 4.06 -10.35
CA ILE A 355 7.46 4.27 -11.73
C ILE A 355 8.46 5.43 -11.72
N ALA A 356 9.59 5.31 -12.43
CA ALA A 356 10.62 6.34 -12.45
C ALA A 356 10.78 6.99 -13.83
N VAL A 357 11.12 8.28 -13.87
CA VAL A 357 11.50 8.96 -15.11
C VAL A 357 12.81 8.39 -15.64
N SER A 358 13.77 8.11 -14.77
CA SER A 358 15.05 7.50 -15.13
C SER A 358 15.32 6.23 -14.32
N HIS A 359 15.87 5.23 -14.99
CA HIS A 359 16.36 3.99 -14.41
C HIS A 359 17.87 3.87 -14.60
N CYS A 360 18.51 4.97 -15.00
CA CYS A 360 19.90 4.95 -15.42
C CYS A 360 20.87 4.94 -14.22
N LYS A 361 22.08 4.41 -14.43
CA LYS A 361 23.23 4.52 -13.52
C LYS A 361 22.89 4.00 -12.11
N GLN A 362 23.07 4.80 -11.06
CA GLN A 362 22.79 4.40 -9.69
C GLN A 362 21.30 4.07 -9.44
N PHE A 363 20.39 4.57 -10.29
CA PHE A 363 18.97 4.27 -10.14
C PHE A 363 18.60 2.85 -10.55
N ILE A 364 19.45 2.14 -11.30
CA ILE A 364 19.30 0.71 -11.58
C ILE A 364 19.17 -0.06 -10.25
N LEU A 365 20.07 0.23 -9.31
CA LEU A 365 20.12 -0.34 -7.96
C LEU A 365 19.44 0.56 -6.91
N GLY A 366 18.62 1.52 -7.33
CA GLY A 366 17.87 2.39 -6.44
C GLY A 366 16.76 1.65 -5.70
N CYS A 367 15.81 2.40 -5.12
CA CYS A 367 14.61 1.82 -4.53
C CYS A 367 13.81 1.03 -5.58
N ARG A 368 13.85 -0.31 -5.49
CA ARG A 368 13.11 -1.29 -6.32
C ARG A 368 11.81 -1.74 -5.62
N PRO A 369 10.82 -2.34 -6.30
CA PRO A 369 10.79 -2.78 -7.68
C PRO A 369 10.68 -1.64 -8.69
N HIS A 370 11.29 -1.84 -9.86
CA HIS A 370 10.93 -1.09 -11.06
C HIS A 370 9.60 -1.64 -11.59
N LEU A 371 8.51 -0.86 -11.51
CA LEU A 371 7.16 -1.26 -11.96
C LEU A 371 6.69 -0.53 -13.24
N GLY A 372 7.61 0.16 -13.92
CA GLY A 372 7.34 0.87 -15.18
C GLY A 372 7.70 0.03 -16.42
N PRO A 373 7.87 0.67 -17.60
CA PRO A 373 8.13 -0.01 -18.87
C PRO A 373 9.34 -0.97 -18.91
N VAL A 374 10.28 -0.86 -17.97
CA VAL A 374 11.43 -1.78 -17.84
C VAL A 374 11.09 -3.08 -17.10
N ASP A 375 9.94 -3.16 -16.42
CA ASP A 375 9.40 -4.39 -15.81
C ASP A 375 8.91 -5.32 -16.94
N PRO A 376 9.40 -6.56 -17.07
CA PRO A 376 8.83 -7.53 -18.01
C PRO A 376 7.31 -7.73 -17.82
N LEU A 377 6.80 -7.46 -16.61
CA LEU A 377 5.40 -7.61 -16.25
C LEU A 377 4.53 -6.39 -16.61
N TRP A 378 5.12 -5.26 -17.05
CA TRP A 378 4.42 -4.00 -17.29
C TRP A 378 3.21 -4.14 -18.23
N LYS A 379 3.37 -4.86 -19.33
CA LYS A 379 2.33 -5.07 -20.35
C LYS A 379 1.09 -5.84 -19.85
N TYR A 380 1.18 -6.45 -18.67
CA TYR A 380 0.07 -7.17 -18.03
C TYR A 380 -0.57 -6.37 -16.88
N SER A 381 0.03 -5.23 -16.50
CA SER A 381 -0.34 -4.46 -15.29
C SER A 381 -1.75 -3.87 -15.33
N LYS A 382 -2.35 -3.71 -16.52
CA LYS A 382 -3.73 -3.24 -16.67
C LYS A 382 -4.74 -4.07 -15.87
N THR A 383 -4.59 -5.39 -15.87
CA THR A 383 -5.46 -6.29 -15.09
C THR A 383 -5.34 -6.00 -13.59
N LEU A 384 -4.12 -5.79 -13.09
CA LEU A 384 -3.87 -5.44 -11.68
C LEU A 384 -4.52 -4.10 -11.32
N HIS A 385 -4.35 -3.08 -12.15
CA HIS A 385 -4.91 -1.74 -11.90
C HIS A 385 -6.44 -1.75 -11.92
N GLU A 386 -7.05 -2.42 -12.89
CA GLU A 386 -8.51 -2.53 -12.99
C GLU A 386 -9.10 -3.35 -11.84
N TYR A 387 -8.49 -4.48 -11.49
CA TYR A 387 -8.87 -5.27 -10.32
C TYR A 387 -8.86 -4.41 -9.05
N THR A 388 -7.73 -3.74 -8.80
CA THR A 388 -7.54 -2.88 -7.62
C THR A 388 -8.61 -1.81 -7.56
N ALA A 389 -8.86 -1.12 -8.68
CA ALA A 389 -9.83 -0.04 -8.74
C ALA A 389 -11.27 -0.51 -8.53
N ARG A 390 -11.64 -1.69 -9.06
CA ARG A 390 -12.97 -2.29 -8.88
C ARG A 390 -13.20 -2.73 -7.43
N ALA A 391 -12.21 -3.41 -6.84
CA ALA A 391 -12.27 -3.86 -5.46
C ALA A 391 -12.34 -2.67 -4.48
N ALA A 392 -11.47 -1.68 -4.66
CA ALA A 392 -11.50 -0.42 -3.92
C ALA A 392 -12.85 0.32 -4.08
N TRP A 393 -13.40 0.39 -5.31
CA TRP A 393 -14.70 1.00 -5.55
C TRP A 393 -15.81 0.35 -4.72
N LEU A 394 -15.87 -0.99 -4.69
CA LEU A 394 -16.83 -1.73 -3.87
C LEU A 394 -16.64 -1.42 -2.38
N LEU A 395 -15.39 -1.39 -1.94
CA LEU A 395 -15.01 -1.17 -0.54
C LEU A 395 -15.10 0.29 -0.08
N THR A 396 -15.45 1.22 -0.97
CA THR A 396 -15.87 2.60 -0.61
C THR A 396 -17.38 2.78 -0.58
N ARG A 397 -18.18 1.79 -1.00
CA ARG A 397 -19.64 1.90 -1.03
C ARG A 397 -20.23 1.71 0.36
N GLY A 398 -21.27 2.49 0.67
CA GLY A 398 -22.01 2.31 1.92
C GLY A 398 -21.16 2.54 3.17
N LYS A 399 -21.62 1.98 4.29
CA LYS A 399 -20.96 2.10 5.59
C LYS A 399 -20.24 0.80 5.97
N PRO A 400 -19.07 0.85 6.62
CA PRO A 400 -18.44 -0.34 7.18
C PRO A 400 -19.35 -0.95 8.27
N VAL A 401 -19.35 -2.28 8.36
CA VAL A 401 -20.06 -3.03 9.42
C VAL A 401 -19.00 -3.73 10.26
N VAL A 402 -18.63 -3.07 11.36
CA VAL A 402 -17.54 -3.48 12.25
C VAL A 402 -18.07 -3.54 13.68
N PRO A 403 -18.46 -4.72 14.18
CA PRO A 403 -19.09 -4.85 15.48
C PRO A 403 -18.10 -4.87 16.65
N ASN A 404 -16.82 -5.14 16.40
CA ASN A 404 -15.82 -5.28 17.46
C ASN A 404 -14.91 -4.04 17.55
N ALA A 405 -14.49 -3.69 18.76
CA ALA A 405 -13.46 -2.68 18.99
C ALA A 405 -12.30 -3.25 19.83
N VAL A 406 -11.09 -2.75 19.60
CA VAL A 406 -9.90 -3.07 20.40
C VAL A 406 -9.33 -1.77 20.96
N TYR A 407 -9.14 -1.70 22.27
CA TYR A 407 -8.51 -0.53 22.89
C TYR A 407 -7.02 -0.49 22.55
N PHE A 408 -6.57 0.66 22.04
CA PHE A 408 -5.18 0.94 21.75
C PHE A 408 -4.59 1.75 22.90
N ASP A 409 -3.88 1.06 23.80
CA ASP A 409 -3.33 1.61 25.03
C ASP A 409 -2.02 2.38 24.77
N MET A 410 -2.17 3.63 24.34
CA MET A 410 -1.03 4.53 24.10
C MET A 410 -0.32 4.91 25.40
N HIS A 411 -1.02 4.94 26.54
CA HIS A 411 -0.43 5.31 27.81
C HIS A 411 0.57 4.25 28.30
N SER A 412 0.26 2.97 28.18
CA SER A 412 1.25 1.91 28.49
C SER A 412 2.44 1.94 27.53
N ILE A 413 2.24 2.31 26.26
CA ILE A 413 3.35 2.52 25.31
C ILE A 413 4.26 3.66 25.80
N TRP A 414 3.69 4.81 26.19
CA TRP A 414 4.48 5.95 26.68
C TRP A 414 5.06 5.76 28.08
N ALA A 415 4.47 4.93 28.93
CA ALA A 415 5.06 4.54 30.21
C ALA A 415 6.41 3.81 29.99
N GLY A 416 6.55 3.10 28.86
CA GLY A 416 7.76 2.38 28.50
C GLY A 416 7.98 1.10 29.31
N GLY A 417 9.19 0.55 29.22
CA GLY A 417 9.58 -0.65 29.97
C GLY A 417 8.66 -1.85 29.75
N GLU A 418 8.36 -2.58 30.82
CA GLU A 418 7.49 -3.76 30.78
C GLU A 418 6.04 -3.43 30.40
N HIS A 419 5.57 -2.21 30.69
CA HIS A 419 4.21 -1.80 30.34
C HIS A 419 4.01 -1.70 28.82
N LEU A 420 4.99 -1.17 28.10
CA LEU A 420 5.00 -1.13 26.64
C LEU A 420 5.02 -2.54 26.06
N THR A 421 5.96 -3.39 26.52
CA THR A 421 6.17 -4.72 25.91
C THR A 421 4.97 -5.64 26.15
N CYS A 422 4.37 -5.60 27.35
CA CYS A 422 3.16 -6.35 27.65
C CYS A 422 1.97 -5.85 26.82
N SER A 423 1.73 -4.53 26.78
CA SER A 423 0.63 -3.94 26.00
C SER A 423 0.74 -4.28 24.51
N ALA A 424 1.94 -4.18 23.93
CA ALA A 424 2.16 -4.51 22.52
C ALA A 424 1.88 -6.00 22.23
N ALA A 425 2.41 -6.91 23.06
CA ALA A 425 2.22 -8.35 22.89
C ALA A 425 0.75 -8.77 23.04
N GLU A 426 0.05 -8.22 24.04
CA GLU A 426 -1.37 -8.53 24.26
C GLU A 426 -2.26 -7.97 23.16
N ARG A 427 -2.01 -6.74 22.72
CA ARG A 427 -2.69 -6.13 21.57
C ARG A 427 -2.60 -7.06 20.36
N GLN A 428 -1.39 -7.50 19.99
CA GLN A 428 -1.19 -8.38 18.85
C GLN A 428 -1.96 -9.69 19.00
N LYS A 429 -1.87 -10.34 20.17
CA LYS A 429 -2.60 -11.57 20.49
C LYS A 429 -4.13 -11.40 20.36
N ILE A 430 -4.67 -10.29 20.86
CA ILE A 430 -6.10 -9.98 20.76
C ILE A 430 -6.49 -9.79 19.30
N THR A 431 -5.76 -8.94 18.55
CA THR A 431 -6.12 -8.62 17.17
C THR A 431 -6.02 -9.83 16.26
N ASP A 432 -5.02 -10.69 16.44
CA ASP A 432 -4.89 -11.93 15.66
C ASP A 432 -6.00 -12.92 15.98
N SER A 433 -6.37 -13.07 17.27
CA SER A 433 -7.46 -13.96 17.65
C SER A 433 -8.79 -13.53 17.02
N LEU A 434 -9.06 -12.22 16.96
CA LEU A 434 -10.25 -11.68 16.31
C LEU A 434 -10.23 -11.96 14.79
N MET A 435 -9.12 -11.67 14.12
CA MET A 435 -8.98 -11.88 12.68
C MET A 435 -9.09 -13.35 12.27
N GLN A 436 -8.55 -14.27 13.08
CA GLN A 436 -8.65 -15.72 12.88
C GLN A 436 -10.09 -16.26 13.03
N LYS A 437 -10.94 -15.55 13.78
CA LYS A 437 -12.36 -15.87 14.00
C LYS A 437 -13.31 -15.06 13.12
N GLN A 438 -12.80 -14.43 12.05
CA GLN A 438 -13.60 -13.61 11.13
C GLN A 438 -14.35 -12.46 11.84
N CYS A 439 -13.78 -11.97 12.94
CA CYS A 439 -14.27 -10.84 13.72
C CYS A 439 -13.52 -9.58 13.28
N ASP A 440 -14.05 -8.87 12.30
CA ASP A 440 -13.52 -7.54 11.93
C ASP A 440 -13.67 -6.57 13.10
N PHE A 441 -12.69 -5.69 13.30
CA PHE A 441 -12.62 -4.80 14.45
C PHE A 441 -12.16 -3.40 14.07
N ASP A 442 -12.36 -2.39 14.91
CA ASP A 442 -11.65 -1.10 14.80
C ASP A 442 -10.83 -0.87 16.08
N PHE A 443 -9.69 -0.20 15.97
CA PHE A 443 -9.00 0.34 17.14
C PHE A 443 -9.76 1.55 17.70
N VAL A 444 -9.79 1.67 19.02
CA VAL A 444 -10.29 2.84 19.75
C VAL A 444 -9.24 3.28 20.76
N ASP A 445 -9.00 4.58 20.89
CA ASP A 445 -8.01 5.15 21.80
C ASP A 445 -8.65 6.09 22.82
N ASP A 446 -7.85 6.62 23.74
CA ASP A 446 -8.29 7.51 24.82
C ASP A 446 -9.07 8.72 24.29
N ASP A 447 -8.52 9.39 23.27
CA ASP A 447 -9.14 10.55 22.63
C ASP A 447 -10.55 10.26 22.07
N ALA A 448 -10.80 9.04 21.59
CA ALA A 448 -12.09 8.63 21.05
C ALA A 448 -13.04 8.17 22.15
N LEU A 449 -12.56 7.39 23.12
CA LEU A 449 -13.34 6.90 24.25
C LEU A 449 -13.77 8.02 25.21
N GLU A 450 -12.94 9.05 25.38
CA GLU A 450 -13.27 10.26 26.13
C GLU A 450 -14.51 10.98 25.56
N LYS A 451 -14.79 10.79 24.26
CA LYS A 451 -15.96 11.36 23.57
C LYS A 451 -17.05 10.33 23.31
N ALA A 452 -16.81 9.07 23.65
CA ALA A 452 -17.74 7.99 23.39
C ALA A 452 -18.97 8.04 24.29
N LYS A 453 -20.01 7.32 23.86
CA LYS A 453 -21.24 7.12 24.62
C LYS A 453 -21.57 5.64 24.65
N VAL A 454 -21.98 5.14 25.81
CA VAL A 454 -22.54 3.80 25.96
C VAL A 454 -24.05 3.96 26.12
N ASP A 455 -24.81 3.34 25.22
CA ASP A 455 -26.28 3.36 25.25
C ASP A 455 -26.81 2.01 24.80
N SER A 456 -27.69 1.41 25.61
CA SER A 456 -28.40 0.17 25.29
C SER A 456 -27.48 -0.99 24.86
N GLY A 457 -26.34 -1.16 25.55
CA GLY A 457 -25.37 -2.21 25.23
C GLY A 457 -24.58 -1.96 23.94
N ILE A 458 -24.51 -0.71 23.46
CA ILE A 458 -23.72 -0.32 22.28
C ILE A 458 -22.76 0.82 22.64
N LEU A 459 -21.48 0.66 22.30
CA LEU A 459 -20.46 1.71 22.39
C LEU A 459 -20.43 2.50 21.09
N ARG A 460 -20.73 3.79 21.19
CA ARG A 460 -20.74 4.71 20.06
C ARG A 460 -19.48 5.57 20.08
N VAL A 461 -18.65 5.42 19.05
CA VAL A 461 -17.43 6.21 18.84
C VAL A 461 -17.53 6.88 17.47
N GLY A 462 -17.66 8.21 17.47
CA GLY A 462 -17.85 8.96 16.24
C GLY A 462 -19.08 8.50 15.45
N LYS A 463 -18.87 7.95 14.25
CA LYS A 463 -19.91 7.40 13.37
C LYS A 463 -20.09 5.87 13.49
N MET A 464 -19.28 5.21 14.31
CA MET A 464 -19.28 3.77 14.47
C MET A 464 -20.01 3.33 15.74
N ASN A 465 -20.56 2.12 15.68
CA ASN A 465 -21.27 1.46 16.76
C ASN A 465 -20.63 0.08 16.97
N TYR A 466 -20.12 -0.16 18.17
CA TYR A 466 -19.48 -1.41 18.55
C TYR A 466 -20.34 -2.16 19.58
N GLN A 467 -20.34 -3.48 19.47
CA GLN A 467 -21.01 -4.42 20.37
C GLN A 467 -20.03 -5.02 21.39
N THR A 468 -18.73 -5.01 21.07
CA THR A 468 -17.67 -5.52 21.94
C THR A 468 -16.53 -4.52 22.01
N LEU A 469 -15.84 -4.52 23.15
CA LEU A 469 -14.60 -3.79 23.37
C LEU A 469 -13.62 -4.75 24.04
N ALA A 470 -12.58 -5.15 23.31
CA ALA A 470 -11.46 -5.90 23.86
C ALA A 470 -10.41 -4.92 24.40
N VAL A 471 -9.93 -5.16 25.61
CA VAL A 471 -9.03 -4.27 26.34
C VAL A 471 -7.82 -5.10 26.76
N PRO A 472 -6.58 -4.77 26.34
CA PRO A 472 -5.39 -5.38 26.91
C PRO A 472 -5.28 -5.03 28.40
N GLU A 473 -4.50 -5.79 29.16
CA GLU A 473 -4.18 -5.47 30.54
C GLU A 473 -3.51 -4.09 30.59
N SER A 474 -4.23 -3.12 31.15
CA SER A 474 -3.84 -1.72 31.14
C SER A 474 -3.88 -1.12 32.54
N ARG A 475 -2.75 -0.54 32.94
CA ARG A 475 -2.60 0.12 34.25
C ARG A 475 -3.01 1.58 34.20
N PHE A 476 -2.80 2.25 33.07
CA PHE A 476 -2.82 3.71 32.94
C PHE A 476 -4.09 4.25 32.25
N LEU A 477 -5.24 3.69 32.60
CA LEU A 477 -6.53 4.12 32.04
C LEU A 477 -7.01 5.45 32.64
N PRO A 478 -7.33 6.46 31.80
CA PRO A 478 -8.08 7.65 32.22
C PRO A 478 -9.41 7.27 32.89
N GLU A 479 -9.94 8.14 33.76
CA GLU A 479 -11.14 7.85 34.56
C GLU A 479 -12.34 7.41 33.71
N LYS A 480 -12.64 8.15 32.64
CA LYS A 480 -13.75 7.80 31.75
C LYS A 480 -13.49 6.53 30.95
N VAL A 481 -12.26 6.30 30.52
CA VAL A 481 -11.88 5.07 29.81
C VAL A 481 -12.06 3.87 30.74
N ARG A 482 -11.54 3.96 31.98
CA ARG A 482 -11.74 2.96 33.03
C ARG A 482 -13.22 2.66 33.28
N TYR A 483 -14.05 3.69 33.40
CA TYR A 483 -15.50 3.50 33.53
C TYR A 483 -16.09 2.72 32.35
N ILE A 484 -15.72 3.05 31.11
CA ILE A 484 -16.20 2.32 29.92
C ILE A 484 -15.70 0.88 29.93
N THR A 485 -14.42 0.63 30.20
CA THR A 485 -13.85 -0.72 30.17
C THR A 485 -14.41 -1.61 31.28
N GLU A 486 -14.76 -1.06 32.44
CA GLU A 486 -15.41 -1.80 33.53
C GLU A 486 -16.90 -2.08 33.28
N ASN A 487 -17.60 -1.25 32.50
CA ASN A 487 -19.07 -1.31 32.35
C ASN A 487 -19.58 -1.72 30.96
N PHE A 488 -18.72 -1.79 29.94
CA PHE A 488 -19.10 -2.10 28.55
C PHE A 488 -18.35 -3.31 27.95
N THR A 489 -17.39 -3.89 28.64
CA THR A 489 -16.64 -5.04 28.11
C THR A 489 -17.55 -6.26 27.96
N SER A 490 -17.65 -6.76 26.72
CA SER A 490 -18.33 -8.02 26.38
C SER A 490 -17.28 -9.06 26.02
N PHE A 491 -17.42 -10.28 26.56
CA PHE A 491 -16.45 -11.36 26.41
C PHE A 491 -16.56 -12.14 25.10
N GLU A 492 -17.65 -11.98 24.33
CA GLU A 492 -17.89 -12.75 23.10
C GLU A 492 -17.74 -11.89 21.84
N PRO A 493 -16.63 -12.03 21.08
CA PRO A 493 -16.46 -11.39 19.77
C PRO A 493 -17.57 -11.76 18.78
N VAL A 494 -17.94 -10.82 17.92
CA VAL A 494 -19.00 -10.97 16.93
C VAL A 494 -18.40 -11.22 15.55
N PRO A 495 -18.49 -12.45 15.00
CA PRO A 495 -17.99 -12.76 13.66
C PRO A 495 -18.93 -12.21 12.57
N LEU A 496 -18.37 -11.84 11.42
CA LEU A 496 -19.16 -11.32 10.29
C LEU A 496 -19.86 -12.41 9.47
N LEU A 497 -19.31 -13.63 9.49
CA LEU A 497 -19.80 -14.83 8.83
C LEU A 497 -19.36 -16.08 9.60
N LYS A 498 -19.94 -17.24 9.27
CA LYS A 498 -19.47 -18.54 9.78
C LYS A 498 -18.74 -19.30 8.69
N VAL A 499 -17.69 -20.03 9.07
CA VAL A 499 -16.91 -20.91 8.17
C VAL A 499 -16.75 -22.29 8.77
N GLU A 500 -16.90 -23.32 7.91
CA GLU A 500 -16.67 -24.72 8.26
C GLU A 500 -15.87 -25.42 7.15
N PRO A 501 -14.72 -26.07 7.45
CA PRO A 501 -14.05 -26.11 8.75
C PRO A 501 -13.53 -24.72 9.18
N VAL A 502 -13.07 -24.61 10.43
CA VAL A 502 -12.42 -23.40 10.95
C VAL A 502 -11.25 -23.03 10.04
N ALA A 503 -11.21 -21.77 9.59
CA ALA A 503 -10.21 -21.27 8.66
C ALA A 503 -9.48 -20.03 9.23
N PRO A 504 -8.44 -20.21 10.06
CA PRO A 504 -7.73 -19.10 10.70
C PRO A 504 -7.01 -18.16 9.74
N MET A 505 -6.87 -18.51 8.46
CA MET A 505 -6.24 -17.68 7.42
C MET A 505 -7.26 -17.00 6.49
N LEU A 506 -8.56 -17.19 6.71
CA LEU A 506 -9.59 -16.43 6.00
C LEU A 506 -9.88 -15.11 6.72
N ARG A 507 -9.74 -13.99 6.02
CA ARG A 507 -10.16 -12.67 6.50
C ARG A 507 -11.46 -12.25 5.84
N VAL A 508 -12.20 -11.38 6.51
CA VAL A 508 -13.43 -10.81 5.97
C VAL A 508 -13.60 -9.37 6.45
N CYS A 509 -14.06 -8.51 5.54
CA CYS A 509 -14.70 -7.24 5.91
C CYS A 509 -16.09 -7.14 5.29
N LYS A 510 -16.96 -6.33 5.91
CA LYS A 510 -18.37 -6.20 5.53
C LYS A 510 -18.77 -4.72 5.39
N ARG A 511 -19.56 -4.42 4.36
CA ARG A 511 -20.15 -3.08 4.15
C ARG A 511 -21.64 -3.16 3.90
N GLN A 512 -22.38 -2.20 4.45
CA GLN A 512 -23.81 -2.02 4.20
C GLN A 512 -24.02 -0.91 3.16
N TRP A 513 -24.50 -1.29 1.97
CA TRP A 513 -24.82 -0.38 0.88
C TRP A 513 -26.33 -0.35 0.64
N GLY A 514 -27.01 0.58 1.34
CA GLY A 514 -28.48 0.64 1.36
C GLY A 514 -29.07 -0.59 2.05
N LYS A 515 -29.84 -1.39 1.29
CA LYS A 515 -30.40 -2.66 1.77
C LYS A 515 -29.50 -3.88 1.50
N ARG A 516 -28.36 -3.68 0.84
CA ARG A 516 -27.43 -4.75 0.45
C ARG A 516 -26.26 -4.83 1.41
N MET A 517 -25.71 -6.03 1.59
CA MET A 517 -24.38 -6.20 2.19
C MET A 517 -23.38 -6.57 1.12
N ILE A 518 -22.15 -6.10 1.30
CA ILE A 518 -20.96 -6.48 0.53
C ILE A 518 -20.03 -7.18 1.52
N TYR A 519 -19.70 -8.42 1.22
CA TYR A 519 -18.68 -9.20 1.91
C TYR A 519 -17.47 -9.31 1.01
N PHE A 520 -16.29 -9.02 1.54
CA PHE A 520 -15.02 -9.28 0.87
C PHE A 520 -14.23 -10.27 1.71
N CYS A 521 -13.98 -11.46 1.14
CA CYS A 521 -13.29 -12.54 1.82
C CYS A 521 -11.93 -12.76 1.14
N VAL A 522 -10.87 -12.94 1.94
CA VAL A 522 -9.50 -13.12 1.46
C VAL A 522 -8.86 -14.33 2.14
N ASN A 523 -8.33 -15.26 1.36
CA ASN A 523 -7.48 -16.33 1.84
C ASN A 523 -6.04 -15.81 1.93
N GLU A 524 -5.50 -15.64 3.13
CA GLU A 524 -4.12 -15.18 3.33
C GLU A 524 -3.09 -16.32 3.32
N SER A 525 -3.51 -17.56 3.10
CA SER A 525 -2.61 -18.71 3.08
C SER A 525 -2.11 -19.03 1.68
N GLY A 526 -0.90 -19.59 1.61
CA GLY A 526 -0.34 -20.18 0.39
C GLY A 526 -0.94 -21.54 0.03
N LYS A 527 -2.12 -21.89 0.56
CA LYS A 527 -2.84 -23.13 0.29
C LYS A 527 -4.25 -22.80 -0.15
N ALA A 528 -4.82 -23.65 -1.00
CA ALA A 528 -6.23 -23.54 -1.33
C ALA A 528 -7.11 -23.88 -0.11
N LEU A 529 -8.29 -23.26 -0.02
CA LEU A 529 -9.27 -23.50 1.04
C LEU A 529 -10.62 -23.88 0.44
N ASP A 530 -11.12 -25.06 0.79
CA ASP A 530 -12.49 -25.50 0.49
C ASP A 530 -13.33 -25.35 1.75
N LEU A 531 -14.26 -24.39 1.73
CA LEU A 531 -15.02 -23.98 2.91
C LEU A 531 -16.52 -23.96 2.64
N THR A 532 -17.30 -24.34 3.65
CA THR A 532 -18.71 -23.95 3.73
C THR A 532 -18.80 -22.58 4.40
N ILE A 533 -19.29 -21.58 3.67
CA ILE A 533 -19.50 -20.22 4.16
C ILE A 533 -20.98 -20.03 4.44
N THR A 534 -21.31 -19.48 5.61
CA THR A 534 -22.68 -19.09 5.95
C THR A 534 -22.78 -17.60 6.24
N LEU A 535 -23.57 -16.89 5.43
CA LEU A 535 -23.87 -15.47 5.59
C LEU A 535 -25.21 -15.27 6.32
N SER A 536 -25.34 -14.15 7.05
CA SER A 536 -26.57 -13.85 7.80
C SER A 536 -27.73 -13.40 6.90
N GLU A 537 -27.42 -12.75 5.78
CA GLU A 537 -28.40 -12.24 4.83
C GLU A 537 -28.56 -13.13 3.61
N SER A 538 -29.78 -13.13 3.04
CA SER A 538 -30.12 -13.82 1.79
C SER A 538 -30.98 -12.91 0.89
N PRO A 539 -31.08 -13.16 -0.43
CA PRO A 539 -30.28 -14.11 -1.23
C PRO A 539 -28.81 -13.66 -1.34
N VAL A 540 -27.92 -14.58 -1.76
CA VAL A 540 -26.48 -14.34 -1.94
C VAL A 540 -26.10 -14.42 -3.42
N LEU A 541 -25.26 -13.49 -3.85
CA LEU A 541 -24.65 -13.43 -5.17
C LEU A 541 -23.12 -13.42 -5.03
N TYR A 542 -22.41 -14.19 -5.83
CA TYR A 542 -20.97 -14.01 -6.06
C TYR A 542 -20.76 -12.96 -7.16
N LEU A 543 -19.89 -11.97 -6.94
CA LEU A 543 -19.49 -11.02 -7.96
C LEU A 543 -18.07 -11.38 -8.44
N ASP A 544 -17.99 -11.79 -9.70
CA ASP A 544 -16.72 -11.97 -10.40
C ASP A 544 -16.22 -10.60 -10.88
N LEU A 545 -14.98 -10.22 -10.53
CA LEU A 545 -14.41 -8.92 -10.91
C LEU A 545 -13.72 -8.92 -12.28
N ASP A 546 -13.51 -10.10 -12.87
CA ASP A 546 -12.89 -10.25 -14.18
C ASP A 546 -13.93 -10.08 -15.28
N ASP A 547 -15.09 -10.74 -15.15
CA ASP A 547 -16.20 -10.64 -16.12
C ASP A 547 -17.35 -9.72 -15.66
N LEU A 548 -17.26 -9.21 -14.43
CA LEU A 548 -18.22 -8.31 -13.77
C LEU A 548 -19.61 -8.91 -13.50
N SER A 549 -19.80 -10.20 -13.75
CA SER A 549 -21.09 -10.88 -13.60
C SER A 549 -21.42 -11.17 -12.15
N GLU A 550 -22.71 -11.03 -11.83
CA GLU A 550 -23.26 -11.49 -10.56
C GLU A 550 -23.83 -12.90 -10.77
N TYR A 551 -23.33 -13.88 -10.02
CA TYR A 551 -23.74 -15.28 -10.05
C TYR A 551 -24.57 -15.63 -8.82
N ARG A 552 -25.71 -16.28 -9.02
CA ARG A 552 -26.60 -16.67 -7.92
C ARG A 552 -26.06 -17.88 -7.18
N LEU A 553 -26.07 -17.80 -5.85
CA LEU A 553 -25.87 -18.95 -4.97
C LEU A 553 -27.22 -19.37 -4.39
N ASP A 554 -27.46 -20.68 -4.30
CA ASP A 554 -28.80 -21.23 -4.02
C ASP A 554 -29.22 -21.08 -2.55
N SER A 555 -28.27 -20.86 -1.65
CA SER A 555 -28.48 -20.81 -0.20
C SER A 555 -27.55 -19.78 0.44
N PRO A 556 -27.93 -19.17 1.59
CA PRO A 556 -27.01 -18.37 2.41
C PRO A 556 -25.85 -19.18 3.00
N SER A 557 -25.96 -20.51 3.03
CA SER A 557 -24.89 -21.45 3.35
C SER A 557 -24.47 -22.19 2.07
N PHE A 558 -23.21 -22.06 1.65
CA PHE A 558 -22.71 -22.55 0.37
C PHE A 558 -21.24 -22.96 0.44
N VAL A 559 -20.83 -23.87 -0.44
CA VAL A 559 -19.43 -24.30 -0.58
C VAL A 559 -18.68 -23.36 -1.52
N TRP A 560 -17.50 -22.92 -1.11
CA TRP A 560 -16.62 -22.06 -1.90
C TRP A 560 -15.17 -22.55 -1.85
N HIS A 561 -14.50 -22.44 -3.01
CA HIS A 561 -13.08 -22.74 -3.16
C HIS A 561 -12.31 -21.42 -3.28
N PHE A 562 -11.38 -21.17 -2.36
CA PHE A 562 -10.40 -20.10 -2.49
C PHE A 562 -9.08 -20.67 -2.96
N GLU A 563 -8.55 -20.13 -4.05
CA GLU A 563 -7.16 -20.34 -4.45
C GLU A 563 -6.19 -19.83 -3.36
N PRO A 564 -4.92 -20.29 -3.32
CA PRO A 564 -3.87 -19.65 -2.54
C PRO A 564 -3.86 -18.14 -2.80
N PHE A 565 -3.86 -17.33 -1.73
CA PHE A 565 -3.93 -15.86 -1.83
C PHE A 565 -5.14 -15.31 -2.59
N GLY A 566 -6.17 -16.13 -2.80
CA GLY A 566 -7.38 -15.79 -3.54
C GLY A 566 -8.40 -15.01 -2.71
N SER A 567 -9.30 -14.33 -3.41
CA SER A 567 -10.31 -13.46 -2.79
C SER A 567 -11.64 -13.51 -3.53
N ALA A 568 -12.73 -13.19 -2.83
CA ALA A 568 -14.08 -13.21 -3.39
C ALA A 568 -14.98 -12.12 -2.80
N PHE A 569 -15.86 -11.57 -3.65
CA PHE A 569 -16.92 -10.66 -3.24
C PHE A 569 -18.28 -11.38 -3.23
N PHE A 570 -18.99 -11.30 -2.11
CA PHE A 570 -20.37 -11.76 -2.00
C PHE A 570 -21.30 -10.58 -1.71
N LEU A 571 -22.37 -10.47 -2.50
CA LEU A 571 -23.40 -9.45 -2.38
C LEU A 571 -24.69 -10.08 -1.87
N THR A 572 -25.35 -9.44 -0.91
CA THR A 572 -26.64 -9.92 -0.39
C THR A 572 -27.78 -8.94 -0.61
N GLY A 573 -29.02 -9.41 -0.47
CA GLY A 573 -30.22 -8.56 -0.49
C GLY A 573 -30.69 -8.15 -1.89
N LYS A 574 -30.20 -8.81 -2.95
CA LYS A 574 -30.66 -8.63 -4.34
C LYS A 574 -31.01 -9.97 -4.98
N LYS A 575 -32.24 -10.11 -5.49
CA LYS A 575 -32.64 -11.26 -6.31
C LYS A 575 -32.08 -11.14 -7.73
N GLY A 576 -31.81 -12.28 -8.38
CA GLY A 576 -31.30 -12.35 -9.76
C GLY A 576 -29.97 -13.09 -9.83
N GLY A 577 -29.15 -12.76 -10.83
CA GLY A 577 -27.84 -13.37 -11.06
C GLY A 577 -27.88 -14.46 -12.14
N LYS A 578 -26.73 -14.67 -12.80
CA LYS A 578 -26.48 -15.79 -13.70
C LYS A 578 -26.31 -17.07 -12.90
N GLU A 579 -26.47 -18.21 -13.56
CA GLU A 579 -26.14 -19.51 -12.98
C GLU A 579 -24.61 -19.66 -12.90
N LEU A 580 -24.09 -20.03 -11.73
CA LEU A 580 -22.66 -20.25 -11.53
C LEU A 580 -22.23 -21.54 -12.23
N LYS A 581 -21.11 -21.48 -12.95
CA LYS A 581 -20.52 -22.64 -13.64
C LYS A 581 -19.11 -22.87 -13.12
N TYR A 582 -18.68 -24.13 -13.10
CA TYR A 582 -17.36 -24.53 -12.65
C TYR A 582 -16.55 -25.07 -13.82
N PHE A 583 -15.26 -24.77 -13.83
CA PHE A 583 -14.36 -25.31 -14.84
C PHE A 583 -14.14 -26.80 -14.59
N GLU A 584 -14.46 -27.61 -15.59
CA GLU A 584 -14.21 -29.04 -15.60
C GLU A 584 -13.12 -29.35 -16.63
N PRO A 585 -11.97 -29.90 -16.20
CA PRO A 585 -10.90 -30.30 -17.10
C PRO A 585 -11.33 -31.53 -17.92
N GLU A 586 -11.18 -31.48 -19.26
CA GLU A 586 -11.52 -32.59 -20.16
C GLU A 586 -10.29 -33.32 -20.71
N LYS A 587 -9.23 -32.57 -21.05
CA LYS A 587 -8.06 -33.11 -21.74
C LYS A 587 -6.78 -32.33 -21.45
N GLU A 588 -5.77 -33.00 -20.93
CA GLU A 588 -4.43 -32.43 -20.81
C GLU A 588 -3.67 -32.45 -22.15
N LEU A 589 -2.85 -31.42 -22.41
CA LEU A 589 -2.05 -31.24 -23.61
C LEU A 589 -0.58 -31.68 -23.40
N TYR A 590 -0.32 -32.99 -23.52
CA TYR A 590 1.03 -33.60 -23.48
C TYR A 590 1.87 -33.41 -24.76
N SER A 591 1.53 -32.43 -25.60
CA SER A 591 2.12 -32.26 -26.93
C SER A 591 3.62 -31.90 -26.91
N SER A 592 4.32 -32.15 -28.03
CA SER A 592 5.72 -31.71 -28.21
C SER A 592 5.80 -30.18 -28.24
N TRP A 593 6.08 -29.58 -27.10
CA TRP A 593 6.24 -28.15 -26.95
C TRP A 593 7.54 -27.68 -27.58
N SER A 594 7.51 -26.46 -28.09
CA SER A 594 8.71 -25.75 -28.52
C SER A 594 8.77 -24.39 -27.86
N LEU A 595 9.98 -23.93 -27.56
CA LEU A 595 10.25 -22.69 -26.85
C LEU A 595 11.13 -21.78 -27.71
N ARG A 596 10.87 -20.47 -27.67
CA ARG A 596 11.77 -19.46 -28.22
C ARG A 596 11.74 -18.20 -27.36
N PRO A 597 12.89 -17.66 -26.91
CA PRO A 597 12.91 -16.37 -26.26
C PRO A 597 12.51 -15.26 -27.27
N LEU A 598 11.73 -14.28 -26.81
CA LEU A 598 11.29 -13.14 -27.60
C LEU A 598 12.11 -11.89 -27.27
N CYS A 599 12.31 -11.63 -25.98
CA CYS A 599 13.20 -10.59 -25.50
C CYS A 599 13.83 -10.96 -24.15
N LYS A 600 14.98 -10.36 -23.87
CA LYS A 600 15.70 -10.43 -22.60
C LYS A 600 15.93 -9.03 -22.07
N HIS A 601 15.69 -8.84 -20.78
CA HIS A 601 16.02 -7.64 -20.04
C HIS A 601 17.44 -7.82 -19.48
N VAL A 602 18.32 -6.88 -19.79
CA VAL A 602 19.73 -6.92 -19.42
C VAL A 602 20.05 -5.67 -18.62
N ILE A 603 20.76 -5.85 -17.51
CA ILE A 603 21.34 -4.72 -16.79
C ILE A 603 22.54 -4.26 -17.60
N GLY A 604 22.38 -3.18 -18.37
CA GLY A 604 23.44 -2.58 -19.18
C GLY A 604 24.45 -1.82 -18.33
N GLU A 605 25.37 -1.11 -18.98
CA GLU A 605 26.32 -0.25 -18.27
C GLU A 605 25.63 0.96 -17.64
N LYS A 606 24.65 1.56 -18.35
CA LYS A 606 24.01 2.81 -17.95
C LYS A 606 22.53 2.69 -17.69
N ASP A 607 21.86 1.64 -18.17
CA ASP A 607 20.40 1.51 -18.09
C ASP A 607 19.97 0.05 -18.12
N ILE A 608 18.68 -0.21 -17.91
CA ILE A 608 18.05 -1.50 -18.13
C ILE A 608 17.64 -1.60 -19.61
N GLU A 609 18.26 -2.51 -20.35
CA GLU A 609 18.08 -2.66 -21.79
C GLU A 609 17.14 -3.84 -22.11
N ILE A 610 16.22 -3.64 -23.06
CA ILE A 610 15.35 -4.71 -23.57
C ILE A 610 15.86 -5.15 -24.94
N ILE A 611 16.44 -6.33 -25.01
CA ILE A 611 17.05 -6.88 -26.21
C ILE A 611 16.10 -7.87 -26.86
N SER A 612 15.79 -7.69 -28.14
CA SER A 612 15.03 -8.69 -28.90
C SER A 612 15.90 -9.91 -29.21
N CYS A 613 15.41 -11.09 -28.86
CA CYS A 613 16.09 -12.36 -29.07
C CYS A 613 15.88 -12.86 -30.52
N LYS A 614 16.96 -13.27 -31.17
CA LYS A 614 16.97 -13.85 -32.53
C LYS A 614 17.18 -15.37 -32.52
N ASP A 615 17.15 -15.97 -31.35
CA ASP A 615 17.41 -17.38 -31.11
C ASP A 615 16.44 -18.29 -31.86
N LYS A 616 16.93 -19.48 -32.21
CA LYS A 616 16.13 -20.50 -32.88
C LYS A 616 15.13 -21.10 -31.89
N THR A 617 14.00 -21.56 -32.43
CA THR A 617 13.05 -22.37 -31.68
C THR A 617 13.70 -23.71 -31.33
N VAL A 618 13.60 -24.11 -30.06
CA VAL A 618 14.09 -25.39 -29.54
C VAL A 618 12.92 -26.25 -29.08
N ALA A 619 13.07 -27.57 -29.10
CA ALA A 619 12.16 -28.45 -28.39
C ALA A 619 12.30 -28.20 -26.89
N ALA A 620 11.19 -28.16 -26.15
CA ALA A 620 11.18 -27.91 -24.72
C ALA A 620 10.09 -28.72 -24.03
N GLU A 621 10.31 -29.05 -22.77
CA GLU A 621 9.26 -29.53 -21.88
C GLU A 621 8.67 -28.36 -21.08
N LEU A 622 7.52 -28.60 -20.46
CA LEU A 622 6.96 -27.65 -19.50
C LEU A 622 7.80 -27.67 -18.22
N GLY A 623 8.08 -26.50 -17.65
CA GLY A 623 8.89 -26.38 -16.44
C GLY A 623 9.73 -25.10 -16.41
N ASP A 624 10.80 -25.18 -15.62
CA ASP A 624 11.76 -24.10 -15.40
C ASP A 624 12.55 -23.76 -16.68
N TRP A 625 12.74 -22.47 -16.94
CA TRP A 625 13.55 -21.97 -18.04
C TRP A 625 15.05 -22.11 -17.83
N ASN A 626 15.54 -22.18 -16.58
CA ASN A 626 16.97 -22.15 -16.28
C ASN A 626 17.81 -23.12 -17.15
N PRO A 627 17.41 -24.39 -17.37
CA PRO A 627 18.18 -25.32 -18.19
C PRO A 627 18.27 -24.95 -19.68
N ILE A 628 17.38 -24.09 -20.18
CA ILE A 628 17.24 -23.76 -21.62
C ILE A 628 17.68 -22.33 -21.91
N LEU A 629 17.29 -21.36 -21.08
CA LEU A 629 17.50 -19.92 -21.31
C LEU A 629 18.58 -19.30 -20.42
N GLY A 630 19.08 -20.02 -19.42
CA GLY A 630 20.01 -19.52 -18.42
C GLY A 630 19.31 -18.97 -17.17
N ASP A 631 20.06 -18.92 -16.07
CA ASP A 631 19.61 -18.44 -14.76
C ASP A 631 19.43 -16.92 -14.67
N ASP A 632 20.09 -16.18 -15.55
CA ASP A 632 20.02 -14.73 -15.68
C ASP A 632 18.90 -14.23 -16.62
N PHE A 633 18.08 -15.14 -17.16
CA PHE A 633 17.03 -14.77 -18.10
C PHE A 633 15.86 -14.09 -17.38
N SER A 634 15.72 -12.78 -17.58
CA SER A 634 14.49 -12.03 -17.31
C SER A 634 13.88 -11.57 -18.63
N GLY A 635 12.59 -11.82 -18.88
CA GLY A 635 11.93 -11.37 -20.10
C GLY A 635 10.83 -12.30 -20.57
N ASP A 636 10.73 -12.44 -21.89
CA ASP A 636 9.62 -13.12 -22.55
C ASP A 636 10.09 -14.36 -23.30
N ALA A 637 9.39 -15.48 -23.14
CA ALA A 637 9.54 -16.63 -24.02
C ALA A 637 8.19 -17.18 -24.48
N VAL A 638 8.14 -17.60 -25.75
CA VAL A 638 6.92 -18.16 -26.36
C VAL A 638 7.02 -19.67 -26.47
N TYR A 639 6.07 -20.34 -25.85
CA TYR A 639 5.77 -21.75 -26.08
C TYR A 639 4.85 -21.90 -27.28
N ARG A 640 5.09 -22.90 -28.12
CA ARG A 640 4.21 -23.24 -29.24
C ARG A 640 3.91 -24.73 -29.25
N THR A 641 2.65 -25.03 -29.54
CA THR A 641 2.20 -26.39 -29.82
C THR A 641 1.03 -26.42 -30.80
N ILE A 642 0.71 -27.61 -31.30
CA ILE A 642 -0.44 -27.88 -32.13
C ILE A 642 -1.31 -28.91 -31.42
N PHE A 643 -2.62 -28.67 -31.39
CA PHE A 643 -3.59 -29.65 -30.91
C PHE A 643 -4.75 -29.80 -31.89
N TYR A 644 -5.46 -30.91 -31.76
CA TYR A 644 -6.63 -31.24 -32.58
C TYR A 644 -7.87 -31.37 -31.70
N THR A 645 -8.99 -30.82 -32.16
CA THR A 645 -10.28 -30.91 -31.47
C THR A 645 -11.44 -30.84 -32.45
N GLU A 646 -12.56 -31.48 -32.12
CA GLU A 646 -13.83 -31.33 -32.84
C GLU A 646 -14.77 -30.32 -32.16
N GLN A 647 -14.33 -29.76 -31.03
CA GLN A 647 -15.10 -28.84 -30.19
C GLN A 647 -14.85 -27.38 -30.60
N THR A 648 -15.80 -26.49 -30.29
CA THR A 648 -15.76 -25.07 -30.69
C THR A 648 -15.86 -24.09 -29.52
N ASP A 649 -15.93 -24.59 -28.29
CA ASP A 649 -16.27 -23.84 -27.08
C ASP A 649 -15.36 -24.19 -25.89
N LEU A 650 -14.10 -24.53 -26.15
CA LEU A 650 -13.15 -24.91 -25.11
C LEU A 650 -12.57 -23.70 -24.36
N VAL A 651 -12.22 -23.95 -23.11
CA VAL A 651 -11.41 -23.07 -22.25
C VAL A 651 -10.06 -23.73 -22.03
N LEU A 652 -8.99 -22.95 -22.13
CA LEU A 652 -7.63 -23.35 -21.82
C LEU A 652 -7.30 -22.95 -20.38
N ASP A 653 -6.79 -23.88 -19.59
CA ASP A 653 -6.17 -23.63 -18.28
C ASP A 653 -4.67 -23.94 -18.39
N LEU A 654 -3.82 -22.98 -18.04
CA LEU A 654 -2.36 -23.13 -18.11
C LEU A 654 -1.75 -23.80 -16.89
N GLY A 655 -2.52 -24.03 -15.82
CA GLY A 655 -1.99 -24.49 -14.55
C GLY A 655 -1.00 -23.49 -13.96
N LYS A 656 0.16 -23.96 -13.52
CA LYS A 656 1.20 -23.12 -12.92
C LYS A 656 2.02 -22.39 -13.98
N VAL A 657 2.09 -21.06 -13.84
CA VAL A 657 2.87 -20.15 -14.69
C VAL A 657 3.77 -19.28 -13.80
N CYS A 658 5.05 -19.16 -14.15
CA CYS A 658 5.98 -18.22 -13.52
C CYS A 658 6.37 -17.14 -14.56
N PHE A 659 5.72 -15.98 -14.59
CA PHE A 659 4.66 -15.52 -13.67
C PHE A 659 3.44 -14.85 -14.32
N CYS A 660 3.52 -14.42 -15.57
CA CYS A 660 2.36 -13.94 -16.33
C CYS A 660 2.29 -14.63 -17.69
N ALA A 661 1.10 -14.68 -18.28
CA ALA A 661 0.92 -15.28 -19.60
C ALA A 661 -0.01 -14.46 -20.52
N SER A 662 0.29 -14.52 -21.82
CA SER A 662 -0.64 -14.14 -22.89
C SER A 662 -0.79 -15.30 -23.86
N VAL A 663 -1.98 -15.44 -24.44
CA VAL A 663 -2.31 -16.59 -25.30
C VAL A 663 -2.74 -16.10 -26.67
N LYS A 664 -2.19 -16.72 -27.71
CA LYS A 664 -2.69 -16.61 -29.08
C LYS A 664 -3.13 -17.97 -29.59
N LEU A 665 -4.29 -18.01 -30.24
CA LEU A 665 -4.81 -19.19 -30.90
C LEU A 665 -5.00 -18.88 -32.37
N ASN A 666 -4.36 -19.64 -33.25
CA ASN A 666 -4.43 -19.43 -34.71
C ASN A 666 -4.13 -17.96 -35.11
N GLN A 667 -3.13 -17.36 -34.47
CA GLN A 667 -2.70 -15.95 -34.61
C GLN A 667 -3.67 -14.89 -34.05
N VAL A 668 -4.81 -15.29 -33.48
CA VAL A 668 -5.74 -14.38 -32.81
C VAL A 668 -5.37 -14.28 -31.33
N ASP A 669 -5.32 -13.05 -30.81
CA ASP A 669 -5.06 -12.78 -29.39
C ASP A 669 -6.26 -13.15 -28.52
N MET A 670 -6.04 -14.02 -27.54
CA MET A 670 -7.04 -14.47 -26.55
C MET A 670 -6.93 -13.68 -25.24
N GLY A 671 -5.97 -12.75 -25.14
CA GLY A 671 -5.78 -11.86 -24.01
C GLY A 671 -4.62 -12.24 -23.12
N THR A 672 -4.57 -11.56 -21.97
CA THR A 672 -3.51 -11.63 -20.97
C THR A 672 -4.07 -12.01 -19.61
N CYS A 673 -3.27 -12.69 -18.79
CA CYS A 673 -3.62 -12.99 -17.41
C CYS A 673 -2.43 -12.69 -16.48
N PHE A 674 -2.70 -11.94 -15.41
CA PHE A 674 -1.69 -11.44 -14.47
C PHE A 674 -1.51 -12.37 -13.26
N PHE A 675 -2.62 -12.93 -12.75
CA PHE A 675 -2.65 -13.81 -11.58
C PHE A 675 -3.49 -15.05 -11.86
N PRO A 676 -3.28 -16.17 -11.14
CA PRO A 676 -4.10 -17.35 -11.29
C PRO A 676 -5.58 -17.10 -10.92
N PRO A 677 -6.51 -17.92 -11.46
CA PRO A 677 -6.25 -19.01 -12.40
C PRO A 677 -5.99 -18.52 -13.84
N PHE A 678 -5.01 -19.11 -14.53
CA PHE A 678 -4.60 -18.73 -15.88
C PHE A 678 -5.52 -19.34 -16.96
N ARG A 679 -6.77 -18.88 -17.01
CA ARG A 679 -7.81 -19.42 -17.90
C ARG A 679 -8.16 -18.50 -19.06
N PHE A 680 -8.29 -19.07 -20.25
CA PHE A 680 -8.58 -18.34 -21.50
C PHE A 680 -9.69 -19.02 -22.30
N SER A 681 -10.73 -18.28 -22.65
CA SER A 681 -11.76 -18.76 -23.58
C SER A 681 -11.17 -18.85 -24.99
N LEU A 682 -11.16 -20.05 -25.57
CA LEU A 682 -10.65 -20.28 -26.93
C LEU A 682 -11.71 -20.10 -28.02
N ALA A 683 -12.99 -20.04 -27.64
CA ALA A 683 -14.13 -19.95 -28.56
C ALA A 683 -13.99 -18.91 -29.70
N PRO A 684 -13.40 -17.71 -29.49
CA PRO A 684 -13.29 -16.72 -30.57
C PRO A 684 -12.43 -17.14 -31.77
N ALA A 685 -11.50 -18.09 -31.59
CA ALA A 685 -10.53 -18.47 -32.63
C ALA A 685 -10.36 -19.98 -32.82
N LEU A 686 -11.07 -20.79 -32.04
CA LEU A 686 -11.01 -22.24 -32.07
C LEU A 686 -11.65 -22.79 -33.35
N LYS A 687 -10.95 -23.71 -34.01
CA LYS A 687 -11.40 -24.39 -35.23
C LYS A 687 -11.53 -25.88 -34.99
N LYS A 688 -12.45 -26.53 -35.70
CA LYS A 688 -12.45 -27.99 -35.80
C LYS A 688 -11.18 -28.47 -36.52
N GLY A 689 -10.62 -29.59 -36.09
CA GLY A 689 -9.34 -30.09 -36.55
C GLY A 689 -8.16 -29.35 -35.91
N ARG A 690 -7.19 -28.93 -36.73
CA ARG A 690 -5.88 -28.45 -36.30
C ARG A 690 -5.90 -27.01 -35.77
N ASN A 691 -5.32 -26.79 -34.59
CA ASN A 691 -5.15 -25.47 -33.98
C ASN A 691 -3.70 -25.23 -33.57
N LEU A 692 -3.17 -24.04 -33.88
CA LEU A 692 -1.87 -23.57 -33.40
C LEU A 692 -2.06 -22.75 -32.14
N LEU A 693 -1.45 -23.19 -31.04
CA LEU A 693 -1.46 -22.50 -29.76
C LEU A 693 -0.08 -21.88 -29.50
N GLU A 694 -0.07 -20.59 -29.18
CA GLU A 694 1.12 -19.87 -28.73
C GLU A 694 0.86 -19.28 -27.34
N ILE A 695 1.76 -19.53 -26.40
CA ILE A 695 1.67 -19.00 -25.03
C ILE A 695 2.95 -18.24 -24.76
N THR A 696 2.87 -16.92 -24.64
CA THR A 696 4.00 -16.11 -24.18
C THR A 696 3.94 -16.03 -22.67
N VAL A 697 5.00 -16.49 -22.01
CA VAL A 697 5.19 -16.35 -20.57
C VAL A 697 6.24 -15.28 -20.31
N SER A 698 6.08 -14.55 -19.21
CA SER A 698 7.03 -13.55 -18.73
C SER A 698 7.35 -13.77 -17.25
N ASN A 699 8.63 -13.71 -16.86
CA ASN A 699 9.05 -13.75 -15.46
C ASN A 699 9.35 -12.34 -14.92
N THR A 700 9.90 -12.24 -13.70
CA THR A 700 10.26 -10.95 -13.10
C THR A 700 11.61 -10.45 -13.61
N LEU A 701 11.96 -9.20 -13.29
CA LEU A 701 13.30 -8.63 -13.52
C LEU A 701 14.36 -9.18 -12.53
N ALA A 702 13.97 -10.04 -11.60
CA ALA A 702 14.83 -10.49 -10.51
C ALA A 702 16.08 -11.23 -11.00
N ASN A 703 15.94 -12.13 -11.98
CA ASN A 703 17.06 -12.91 -12.54
C ASN A 703 18.16 -12.00 -13.09
N ALA A 704 17.80 -10.99 -13.88
CA ALA A 704 18.76 -10.04 -14.44
C ALA A 704 19.48 -9.20 -13.35
N LEU A 705 18.79 -8.81 -12.28
CA LEU A 705 19.37 -8.03 -11.18
C LEU A 705 20.20 -8.87 -10.19
N ALA A 706 19.80 -10.12 -9.99
CA ALA A 706 20.46 -11.09 -9.12
C ALA A 706 21.69 -11.74 -9.80
N ALA A 707 21.85 -11.56 -11.12
CA ALA A 707 22.96 -12.11 -11.87
C ALA A 707 24.34 -11.74 -11.25
N PRO A 708 25.32 -12.66 -11.24
CA PRO A 708 26.63 -12.42 -10.65
C PRO A 708 27.36 -11.21 -11.26
N GLY A 709 28.03 -10.41 -10.43
CA GLY A 709 28.84 -9.28 -10.87
C GLY A 709 28.05 -7.98 -11.12
N ILE A 710 26.71 -8.02 -11.13
CA ILE A 710 25.87 -6.83 -11.37
C ILE A 710 26.03 -5.80 -10.26
N LEU A 711 26.02 -6.22 -9.00
CA LEU A 711 26.16 -5.32 -7.85
C LEU A 711 27.51 -4.61 -7.88
N GLU A 712 28.58 -5.38 -8.04
CA GLU A 712 29.95 -4.90 -8.03
C GLU A 712 30.14 -3.89 -9.17
N ARG A 713 29.78 -4.27 -10.39
CA ARG A 713 29.93 -3.42 -11.58
C ARG A 713 29.17 -2.10 -11.46
N ILE A 714 27.90 -2.12 -11.03
CA ILE A 714 27.11 -0.89 -10.93
C ILE A 714 27.60 -0.03 -9.75
N SER A 715 27.97 -0.64 -8.62
CA SER A 715 28.46 0.09 -7.44
C SER A 715 29.84 0.72 -7.68
N GLU A 716 30.71 0.06 -8.46
CA GLU A 716 32.00 0.60 -8.89
C GLU A 716 31.83 1.77 -9.88
N ALA A 717 30.88 1.64 -10.82
CA ALA A 717 30.64 2.67 -11.83
C ALA A 717 29.90 3.91 -11.28
N TYR A 718 28.98 3.72 -10.32
CA TYR A 718 28.09 4.77 -9.82
C TYR A 718 27.91 4.74 -8.30
N PRO A 719 28.97 5.02 -7.51
CA PRO A 719 28.84 5.11 -6.06
C PRO A 719 28.12 6.40 -5.61
N PRO A 720 27.48 6.38 -4.42
CA PRO A 720 27.29 5.21 -3.55
C PRO A 720 26.03 4.43 -3.90
N CYS A 721 26.00 3.17 -3.48
CA CYS A 721 24.84 2.32 -3.65
C CYS A 721 23.69 2.75 -2.73
N SER A 722 22.46 2.47 -3.17
CA SER A 722 21.24 2.70 -2.38
C SER A 722 21.36 2.09 -0.99
N SER A 723 20.93 2.82 0.03
CA SER A 723 20.81 2.31 1.41
C SER A 723 19.90 1.09 1.50
N TYR A 724 19.03 0.90 0.51
CA TYR A 724 18.10 -0.23 0.41
C TYR A 724 18.72 -1.49 -0.23
N GLU A 725 19.79 -1.35 -1.01
CA GLU A 725 20.30 -2.43 -1.90
C GLU A 725 20.49 -3.76 -1.18
N LYS A 726 21.11 -3.72 0.02
CA LYS A 726 21.44 -4.92 0.78
C LYS A 726 20.21 -5.78 1.06
N GLN A 727 19.11 -5.14 1.46
CA GLN A 727 17.87 -5.84 1.79
C GLN A 727 17.15 -6.31 0.52
N GLN A 728 17.10 -5.46 -0.50
CA GLN A 728 16.44 -5.76 -1.78
C GLN A 728 17.11 -6.91 -2.53
N ARG A 729 18.44 -7.03 -2.42
CA ARG A 729 19.20 -8.14 -3.03
C ARG A 729 18.81 -9.50 -2.49
N GLU A 730 18.50 -9.61 -1.21
CA GLU A 730 17.96 -10.87 -0.67
C GLU A 730 16.55 -11.12 -1.23
N PHE A 731 15.74 -10.07 -1.30
CA PHE A 731 14.38 -10.11 -1.83
C PHE A 731 14.31 -10.47 -3.33
N GLU A 732 15.32 -10.13 -4.13
CA GLU A 732 15.44 -10.56 -5.52
C GLU A 732 15.57 -12.09 -5.64
N LYS A 733 16.26 -12.76 -4.71
CA LYS A 733 16.54 -14.20 -4.78
C LYS A 733 15.31 -15.07 -4.51
N ASP A 734 14.25 -14.52 -3.92
CA ASP A 734 13.05 -15.28 -3.53
C ASP A 734 12.19 -15.70 -4.72
N SER A 735 12.40 -15.13 -5.91
CA SER A 735 11.52 -15.35 -7.07
C SER A 735 12.29 -15.33 -8.39
N LEU A 736 13.21 -16.29 -8.51
CA LEU A 736 14.04 -16.49 -9.70
C LEU A 736 13.44 -17.47 -10.73
N ALA A 737 12.24 -17.98 -10.48
CA ALA A 737 11.58 -18.93 -11.37
C ALA A 737 11.12 -18.26 -12.68
N GLY A 738 11.08 -19.04 -13.76
CA GLY A 738 10.47 -18.63 -15.03
C GLY A 738 9.95 -19.84 -15.78
N GLY A 739 8.82 -19.68 -16.47
CA GLY A 739 8.31 -20.68 -17.41
C GLY A 739 6.89 -21.17 -17.18
N LEU A 740 6.47 -22.06 -18.09
CA LEU A 740 5.15 -22.69 -18.09
C LEU A 740 5.28 -24.09 -17.49
N TYR A 741 4.81 -24.28 -16.26
CA TYR A 741 4.92 -25.56 -15.54
C TYR A 741 3.72 -26.48 -15.79
N GLY A 742 2.55 -25.94 -16.09
CA GLY A 742 1.35 -26.74 -16.32
C GLY A 742 0.70 -27.29 -15.05
N PRO A 743 -0.12 -28.35 -15.16
CA PRO A 743 -0.52 -28.99 -16.41
C PRO A 743 -1.32 -28.02 -17.30
N VAL A 744 -1.17 -28.15 -18.63
CA VAL A 744 -1.95 -27.36 -19.59
C VAL A 744 -3.16 -28.18 -20.03
N VAL A 745 -4.36 -27.70 -19.72
CA VAL A 745 -5.60 -28.47 -19.85
C VAL A 745 -6.64 -27.73 -20.68
N LEU A 746 -7.34 -28.47 -21.53
CA LEU A 746 -8.55 -28.03 -22.21
C LEU A 746 -9.76 -28.55 -21.44
N GLY A 747 -10.76 -27.70 -21.24
CA GLY A 747 -11.99 -28.06 -20.54
C GLY A 747 -13.14 -27.12 -20.87
N LYS A 748 -14.20 -27.19 -20.07
CA LYS A 748 -15.40 -26.35 -20.22
C LYS A 748 -15.95 -25.90 -18.88
N PHE A 749 -16.72 -24.82 -18.92
CA PHE A 749 -17.55 -24.43 -17.79
C PHE A 749 -18.86 -25.23 -17.78
N GLN A 750 -19.01 -26.11 -16.80
CA GLN A 750 -20.18 -26.94 -16.58
C GLN A 750 -21.01 -26.49 -15.37
N LYS A 751 -22.25 -26.96 -15.30
CA LYS A 751 -23.08 -26.82 -14.10
C LYS A 751 -22.60 -27.83 -13.06
N LYS A 752 -22.70 -27.46 -11.79
CA LYS A 752 -22.45 -28.38 -10.68
C LYS A 752 -23.61 -29.36 -10.51
#